data_AF-A0A2U3K1R9-F1
#
_entry.id   AF-A0A2U3K1R9-F1
#
_cell.length_a   1.000
_cell.length_b   1.000
_cell.length_c   1.000
_cell.angle_alpha   90.00
_cell.angle_beta   90.00
_cell.angle_gamma   90.00
#
_symmetry.space_group_name_H-M   'P 1'
#
loop_
_entity.id
_entity.type
_entity.pdbx_description
1 polymer ?
#
loop_
_entity_poly.entity_id
_entity_poly.type
_entity_poly.pdbx_seq_one_letter_code
_entity_poly.pdbx_strand_id
1 'polypeptide(L)'
;MYTKENKPGMPPGAEAPHAILLQPPPGDLTGPYPALAYLKASASRDGHNVHIRDLGIEALGFLTAKSGLQKLLRQADTLRNEMEAKPELSSTELHHYELLVSAVGLGLEPDLIANSIAVLKNKEKFYEYREYKRAGRLLEAFYRLLSAVHFPTRISSSEYPTARELGSFENVMAHHRGALNPYIEYYEDVLFPYIAGIEPALIGISMVFASQSVQALVLGRLLKQRFPNSHIVMGGAYLSQWVLLMKDAQLSDLFTCTDSVVCGEGEDAFTELLDRVVNNRPLEGVSNLIYLDRSTSAIRRFTTLQYVDISGLPPPDYSDLDLGAYLSPELVIPYCISRGCYWGRCAFCQNRYGDNRIRRYQAIPVEKAITEMTGLAEKYRADHFNFSNDAIDPGYLQRFCKSLSQGGKKFIWNTDLRAESSFTPELCQQLALAGLNSVAIGFESGCQKTLDAMDKGYNVETVRQVMKNFYDAGIATQAMGILGFPGETHYDGEMTVRFLEENADRISYYVIGLLMVLPGSKLYEDPQKYGISSVTFEQNPMMTPEPVWRSDIRISAKAVNDLYDRLSRLEDEYAINDYPYAGALSTNHGFLYFRLGPDILKRIKQDEKQMLLRLGRILGANGGQSSTAKYKSVVPKQKLPYTVYSSSFPLGETLPENQPVSSTVKREYLVDPVNMPIPINSGLLKFLRRMDGHRNLKAILIKIPEVGPHQLVPFLLHLVSRDLVEVPGL
;
A
#
# COMPACT_ATOMS: atom_id res chain seq x y z
N MET A 1 -5.27 20.54 10.18
CA MET A 1 -6.37 19.92 9.41
C MET A 1 -6.81 20.89 8.33
N TYR A 2 -6.64 20.49 7.07
CA TYR A 2 -7.01 21.24 5.88
C TYR A 2 -8.54 21.24 5.73
N THR A 3 -9.20 22.28 6.22
CA THR A 3 -10.64 22.51 6.03
C THR A 3 -10.84 23.71 5.11
N LYS A 4 -12.07 23.93 4.60
CA LYS A 4 -12.44 25.19 3.91
C LYS A 4 -12.10 26.44 4.75
N GLU A 5 -12.03 26.29 6.08
CA GLU A 5 -11.76 27.34 7.06
C GLU A 5 -10.26 27.48 7.41
N ASN A 6 -9.47 26.41 7.26
CA ASN A 6 -8.01 26.40 7.40
C ASN A 6 -7.33 26.28 6.03
N LYS A 7 -7.52 27.30 5.19
CA LYS A 7 -6.77 27.42 3.93
C LYS A 7 -5.29 27.64 4.30
N PRO A 8 -4.36 26.79 3.86
CA PRO A 8 -2.94 27.12 3.96
C PRO A 8 -2.68 28.29 2.99
N GLY A 9 -2.81 29.51 3.50
CA GLY A 9 -2.34 30.69 2.81
C GLY A 9 -0.82 30.68 2.77
N MET A 10 -0.24 31.17 1.68
CA MET A 10 1.20 31.45 1.63
C MET A 10 1.54 32.42 2.78
N PRO A 11 2.62 32.19 3.55
CA PRO A 11 3.05 33.14 4.56
C PRO A 11 3.26 34.52 3.90
N PRO A 12 2.80 35.62 4.50
CA PRO A 12 3.00 36.95 3.92
C PRO A 12 4.50 37.21 3.68
N GLY A 13 4.88 37.43 2.41
CA GLY A 13 6.26 37.76 2.01
C GLY A 13 7.15 36.59 1.57
N ALA A 14 6.63 35.37 1.45
CA ALA A 14 7.39 34.27 0.84
C ALA A 14 7.50 34.43 -0.70
N GLU A 15 8.67 34.14 -1.27
CA GLU A 15 8.83 34.07 -2.73
C GLU A 15 7.98 32.93 -3.31
N ALA A 16 7.29 33.18 -4.42
CA ALA A 16 6.50 32.17 -5.09
C ALA A 16 7.40 31.01 -5.55
N PRO A 17 7.03 29.74 -5.28
CA PRO A 17 7.82 28.60 -5.71
C PRO A 17 7.85 28.49 -7.23
N HIS A 18 9.01 28.13 -7.78
CA HIS A 18 9.15 27.82 -9.20
C HIS A 18 8.36 26.56 -9.58
N ALA A 19 8.25 25.60 -8.66
CA ALA A 19 7.52 24.37 -8.89
C ALA A 19 6.77 23.85 -7.66
N ILE A 20 5.73 23.06 -7.91
CA ILE A 20 5.05 22.24 -6.90
C ILE A 20 5.06 20.77 -7.34
N LEU A 21 5.42 19.86 -6.43
CA LEU A 21 5.42 18.42 -6.66
C LEU A 21 4.33 17.74 -5.82
N LEU A 22 3.57 16.86 -6.46
CA LEU A 22 2.36 16.26 -5.91
C LEU A 22 2.50 14.74 -5.85
N GLN A 23 2.26 14.17 -4.66
CA GLN A 23 2.08 12.74 -4.49
C GLN A 23 0.57 12.44 -4.55
N PRO A 24 0.06 11.79 -5.62
CA PRO A 24 -1.36 11.49 -5.77
C PRO A 24 -1.82 10.37 -4.82
N PRO A 25 -3.12 10.35 -4.44
CA PRO A 25 -3.69 9.26 -3.63
C PRO A 25 -3.88 7.98 -4.46
N PRO A 26 -4.00 6.80 -3.82
CA PRO A 26 -3.71 6.56 -2.41
C PRO A 26 -2.19 6.49 -2.16
N GLY A 27 -1.77 6.64 -0.91
CA GLY A 27 -0.37 6.57 -0.48
C GLY A 27 -0.28 5.99 0.94
N ASP A 28 0.94 5.76 1.44
CA ASP A 28 1.11 5.35 2.85
C ASP A 28 0.68 6.49 3.77
N LEU A 29 -0.37 6.26 4.56
CA LEU A 29 -0.93 7.26 5.48
C LEU A 29 -0.14 7.35 6.80
N THR A 30 0.87 6.51 6.99
CA THR A 30 1.67 6.42 8.23
C THR A 30 3.01 7.14 8.14
N GLY A 31 3.42 7.62 6.97
CA GLY A 31 4.60 8.46 6.80
C GLY A 31 4.79 8.97 5.36
N PRO A 32 5.67 9.96 5.16
CA PRO A 32 5.89 10.57 3.86
C PRO A 32 6.63 9.63 2.90
N TYR A 33 6.49 9.84 1.59
CA TYR A 33 7.30 9.18 0.58
C TYR A 33 8.59 9.97 0.27
N PRO A 34 9.79 9.35 0.19
CA PRO A 34 11.05 10.08 0.09
C PRO A 34 11.29 10.81 -1.24
N ALA A 35 10.76 10.33 -2.37
CA ALA A 35 11.21 10.80 -3.68
C ALA A 35 11.04 12.32 -3.88
N LEU A 36 9.87 12.88 -3.53
CA LEU A 36 9.63 14.31 -3.70
C LEU A 36 10.53 15.17 -2.82
N ALA A 37 10.86 14.70 -1.61
CA ALA A 37 11.74 15.40 -0.69
C ALA A 37 13.20 15.45 -1.19
N TYR A 38 13.66 14.40 -1.89
CA TYR A 38 14.97 14.42 -2.57
C TYR A 38 14.97 15.32 -3.81
N LEU A 39 13.90 15.32 -4.60
CA LEU A 39 13.76 16.23 -5.75
C LEU A 39 13.75 17.70 -5.29
N LYS A 40 13.00 18.02 -4.22
CA LYS A 40 12.99 19.35 -3.60
C LYS A 40 14.38 19.76 -3.15
N ALA A 41 15.06 18.91 -2.39
CA ALA A 41 16.38 19.22 -1.85
C ALA A 41 17.41 19.44 -2.98
N SER A 42 17.36 18.63 -4.03
CA SER A 42 18.23 18.76 -5.20
C SER A 42 17.97 20.04 -5.98
N ALA A 43 16.71 20.39 -6.22
CA ALA A 43 16.35 21.64 -6.87
C ALA A 43 16.74 22.87 -6.02
N SER A 44 16.60 22.78 -4.70
CA SER A 44 16.99 23.86 -3.76
C SER A 44 18.50 24.10 -3.75
N ARG A 45 19.31 23.02 -3.84
CA ARG A 45 20.77 23.12 -4.01
C ARG A 45 21.14 23.95 -5.23
N ASP A 46 20.35 23.84 -6.30
CA ASP A 46 20.61 24.51 -7.58
C ASP A 46 19.84 25.84 -7.71
N GLY A 47 19.32 26.37 -6.59
CA GLY A 47 18.73 27.71 -6.51
C GLY A 47 17.24 27.80 -6.86
N HIS A 48 16.54 26.67 -7.01
CA HIS A 48 15.11 26.67 -7.26
C HIS A 48 14.29 26.45 -5.99
N ASN A 49 13.32 27.33 -5.73
CA ASN A 49 12.30 27.10 -4.71
C ASN A 49 11.24 26.11 -5.21
N VAL A 50 11.09 24.98 -4.51
CA VAL A 50 10.14 23.91 -4.87
C VAL A 50 9.33 23.51 -3.64
N HIS A 51 8.01 23.43 -3.79
CA HIS A 51 7.12 22.94 -2.74
C HIS A 51 6.69 21.49 -3.00
N ILE A 52 6.50 20.70 -1.95
CA ILE A 52 5.96 19.33 -2.06
C ILE A 52 4.64 19.19 -1.31
N ARG A 53 3.72 18.35 -1.81
CA ARG A 53 2.45 18.02 -1.15
C ARG A 53 2.11 16.54 -1.27
N ASP A 54 1.57 15.99 -0.19
CA ASP A 54 1.05 14.63 -0.13
C ASP A 54 -0.48 14.65 -0.15
N LEU A 55 -1.05 14.41 -1.33
CA LEU A 55 -2.48 14.54 -1.54
C LEU A 55 -3.27 13.41 -0.84
N GLY A 56 -2.63 12.29 -0.52
CA GLY A 56 -3.26 11.18 0.19
C GLY A 56 -3.65 11.56 1.62
N ILE A 57 -2.68 12.02 2.41
CA ILE A 57 -2.93 12.41 3.80
C ILE A 57 -3.78 13.67 3.90
N GLU A 58 -3.62 14.61 2.96
CA GLU A 58 -4.42 15.83 2.89
C GLU A 58 -5.89 15.52 2.57
N ALA A 59 -6.15 14.66 1.57
CA ALA A 59 -7.50 14.28 1.21
C ALA A 59 -8.19 13.47 2.31
N LEU A 60 -7.47 12.60 3.03
CA LEU A 60 -8.01 11.92 4.20
C LEU A 60 -8.48 12.94 5.24
N GLY A 61 -7.67 13.96 5.54
CA GLY A 61 -8.03 15.03 6.47
C GLY A 61 -9.26 15.82 6.02
N PHE A 62 -9.38 16.10 4.72
CA PHE A 62 -10.53 16.79 4.14
C PHE A 62 -11.83 15.96 4.24
N LEU A 63 -11.76 14.67 3.86
CA LEU A 63 -12.93 13.79 3.81
C LEU A 63 -13.41 13.37 5.21
N THR A 64 -12.49 13.22 6.17
CA THR A 64 -12.82 12.85 7.57
C THR A 64 -13.16 14.05 8.45
N ALA A 65 -12.93 15.28 7.98
CA ALA A 65 -13.41 16.47 8.66
C ALA A 65 -14.93 16.39 8.88
N LYS A 66 -15.43 16.99 9.97
CA LYS A 66 -16.83 16.93 10.37
C LYS A 66 -17.81 17.21 9.23
N SER A 67 -17.57 18.28 8.46
CA SER A 67 -18.39 18.63 7.29
C SER A 67 -18.30 17.61 6.15
N GLY A 68 -17.10 17.07 5.89
CA GLY A 68 -16.85 16.06 4.85
C GLY A 68 -17.56 14.75 5.17
N LEU A 69 -17.37 14.23 6.37
CA LEU A 69 -17.99 12.97 6.78
C LEU A 69 -19.52 13.09 6.84
N GLN A 70 -20.04 14.18 7.41
CA GLN A 70 -21.49 14.41 7.43
C GLN A 70 -22.09 14.51 6.02
N LYS A 71 -21.34 15.04 5.06
CA LYS A 71 -21.76 15.08 3.65
C LYS A 71 -21.81 13.67 3.06
N LEU A 72 -20.77 12.85 3.27
CA LEU A 72 -20.72 11.45 2.80
C LEU A 72 -21.87 10.61 3.38
N LEU A 73 -22.14 10.76 4.68
CA LEU A 73 -23.27 10.08 5.34
C LEU A 73 -24.61 10.47 4.71
N ARG A 74 -24.85 11.77 4.50
CA ARG A 74 -26.07 12.23 3.81
C ARG A 74 -26.17 11.69 2.38
N GLN A 75 -25.08 11.66 1.64
CA GLN A 75 -25.06 11.08 0.28
C GLN A 75 -25.41 9.59 0.30
N ALA A 76 -24.85 8.83 1.25
CA ALA A 76 -25.17 7.42 1.41
C ALA A 76 -26.66 7.20 1.75
N ASP A 77 -27.23 8.00 2.66
CA ASP A 77 -28.66 7.93 2.99
C ASP A 77 -29.54 8.30 1.79
N THR A 78 -29.18 9.35 1.03
CA THR A 78 -29.91 9.72 -0.19
C THR A 78 -29.90 8.58 -1.20
N LEU A 79 -28.74 8.02 -1.53
CA LEU A 79 -28.61 6.89 -2.47
C LEU A 79 -29.38 5.66 -1.99
N ARG A 80 -29.33 5.35 -0.69
CA ARG A 80 -30.10 4.23 -0.11
C ARG A 80 -31.59 4.46 -0.29
N ASN A 81 -32.10 5.64 0.07
CA ASN A 81 -33.53 5.95 -0.02
C ASN A 81 -34.01 5.94 -1.49
N GLU A 82 -33.18 6.39 -2.43
CA GLU A 82 -33.46 6.30 -3.87
C GLU A 82 -33.60 4.85 -4.36
N MET A 83 -32.79 3.93 -3.82
CA MET A 83 -32.90 2.50 -4.11
C MET A 83 -34.13 1.86 -3.46
N GLU A 84 -34.43 2.20 -2.21
CA GLU A 84 -35.62 1.69 -1.50
C GLU A 84 -36.94 2.14 -2.15
N ALA A 85 -36.94 3.27 -2.84
CA ALA A 85 -38.10 3.77 -3.58
C ALA A 85 -38.36 3.03 -4.90
N LYS A 86 -37.40 2.24 -5.42
CA LYS A 86 -37.58 1.47 -6.65
C LYS A 86 -38.40 0.20 -6.37
N PRO A 87 -39.36 -0.17 -7.24
CA PRO A 87 -40.16 -1.38 -7.05
C PRO A 87 -39.32 -2.66 -7.20
N GLU A 88 -38.29 -2.63 -8.05
CA GLU A 88 -37.33 -3.71 -8.25
C GLU A 88 -35.93 -3.13 -8.48
N LEU A 89 -34.90 -3.88 -8.06
CA LEU A 89 -33.48 -3.52 -8.25
C LEU A 89 -32.82 -4.55 -9.17
N SER A 90 -32.01 -4.08 -10.11
CA SER A 90 -31.09 -4.94 -10.87
C SER A 90 -30.04 -5.58 -9.95
N SER A 91 -29.33 -6.61 -10.40
CA SER A 91 -28.29 -7.27 -9.60
C SER A 91 -27.18 -6.30 -9.16
N THR A 92 -26.81 -5.33 -10.00
CA THR A 92 -25.81 -4.32 -9.67
C THR A 92 -26.34 -3.32 -8.64
N GLU A 93 -27.59 -2.88 -8.79
CA GLU A 93 -28.23 -1.97 -7.83
C GLU A 93 -28.47 -2.66 -6.48
N LEU A 94 -28.83 -3.94 -6.47
CA LEU A 94 -28.95 -4.73 -5.25
C LEU A 94 -27.61 -4.83 -4.51
N HIS A 95 -26.51 -5.09 -5.24
CA HIS A 95 -25.18 -5.11 -4.65
C HIS A 95 -24.77 -3.74 -4.09
N HIS A 96 -25.04 -2.65 -4.83
CA HIS A 96 -24.78 -1.30 -4.35
C HIS A 96 -25.62 -0.97 -3.11
N TYR A 97 -26.89 -1.36 -3.08
CA TYR A 97 -27.77 -1.23 -1.93
C TYR A 97 -27.22 -1.97 -0.70
N GLU A 98 -26.75 -3.22 -0.86
CA GLU A 98 -26.13 -3.99 0.21
C GLU A 98 -24.90 -3.28 0.81
N LEU A 99 -24.06 -2.67 -0.04
CA LEU A 99 -22.91 -1.88 0.39
C LEU A 99 -23.33 -0.63 1.18
N LEU A 100 -24.35 0.09 0.70
CA LEU A 100 -24.88 1.28 1.38
C LEU A 100 -25.48 0.93 2.74
N VAL A 101 -26.31 -0.12 2.82
CA VAL A 101 -26.88 -0.60 4.09
C VAL A 101 -25.77 -1.02 5.05
N SER A 102 -24.77 -1.77 4.56
CA SER A 102 -23.63 -2.18 5.37
C SER A 102 -22.85 -0.97 5.90
N ALA A 103 -22.55 0.02 5.05
CA ALA A 103 -21.79 1.20 5.43
C ALA A 103 -22.53 2.11 6.42
N VAL A 104 -23.82 2.40 6.19
CA VAL A 104 -24.62 3.24 7.09
C VAL A 104 -24.87 2.52 8.42
N GLY A 105 -25.05 1.20 8.40
CA GLY A 105 -25.23 0.39 9.61
C GLY A 105 -24.03 0.40 10.57
N LEU A 106 -22.87 0.92 10.16
CA LEU A 106 -21.69 1.05 11.02
C LEU A 106 -21.78 2.20 12.01
N GLY A 107 -22.77 3.10 11.88
CA GLY A 107 -22.99 4.20 12.83
C GLY A 107 -21.80 5.13 12.94
N LEU A 108 -21.16 5.46 11.80
CA LEU A 108 -20.01 6.34 11.78
C LEU A 108 -20.40 7.77 12.16
N GLU A 109 -19.68 8.33 13.12
CA GLU A 109 -19.86 9.70 13.59
C GLU A 109 -18.54 10.47 13.48
N PRO A 110 -18.56 11.80 13.21
CA PRO A 110 -17.35 12.62 13.12
C PRO A 110 -16.42 12.49 14.31
N ASP A 111 -16.96 12.51 15.54
CA ASP A 111 -16.16 12.42 16.75
C ASP A 111 -15.55 11.03 16.92
N LEU A 112 -16.21 9.98 16.43
CA LEU A 112 -15.72 8.60 16.49
C LEU A 112 -14.51 8.40 15.57
N ILE A 113 -14.58 8.93 14.33
CA ILE A 113 -13.46 8.89 13.38
C ILE A 113 -12.31 9.80 13.84
N ALA A 114 -12.62 10.99 14.36
CA ALA A 114 -11.59 11.88 14.91
C ALA A 114 -10.84 11.22 16.08
N ASN A 115 -11.57 10.53 16.98
CA ASN A 115 -10.99 9.78 18.08
C ASN A 115 -10.15 8.58 17.61
N SER A 116 -10.56 7.85 16.56
CA SER A 116 -9.75 6.75 16.01
C SER A 116 -8.43 7.26 15.43
N ILE A 117 -8.46 8.34 14.66
CA ILE A 117 -7.24 9.00 14.16
C ILE A 117 -6.36 9.46 15.33
N ALA A 118 -6.95 10.00 16.40
CA ALA A 118 -6.20 10.41 17.59
C ALA A 118 -5.52 9.23 18.32
N VAL A 119 -6.18 8.06 18.39
CA VAL A 119 -5.58 6.83 18.96
C VAL A 119 -4.33 6.41 18.18
N LEU A 120 -4.41 6.40 16.84
CA LEU A 120 -3.28 6.00 15.98
C LEU A 120 -2.07 6.95 16.10
N LYS A 121 -2.29 8.18 16.59
CA LYS A 121 -1.26 9.22 16.74
C LYS A 121 -0.83 9.42 18.19
N ASN A 122 -1.38 8.66 19.13
CA ASN A 122 -1.08 8.80 20.54
C ASN A 122 -0.02 7.79 20.97
N LYS A 123 1.05 8.26 21.63
CA LYS A 123 2.21 7.43 22.01
C LYS A 123 1.93 6.32 23.03
N GLU A 124 0.81 6.37 23.74
CA GLU A 124 0.42 5.35 24.73
C GLU A 124 -0.65 4.44 24.14
N LYS A 125 -1.77 5.01 23.71
CA LYS A 125 -2.92 4.27 23.17
C LYS A 125 -2.61 3.48 21.91
N PHE A 126 -1.65 3.93 21.11
CA PHE A 126 -1.19 3.20 19.93
C PHE A 126 -0.70 1.79 20.27
N TYR A 127 -0.05 1.61 21.43
CA TYR A 127 0.48 0.31 21.87
C TYR A 127 -0.54 -0.52 22.65
N GLU A 128 -1.70 0.04 22.97
CA GLU A 128 -2.85 -0.70 23.48
C GLU A 128 -3.58 -1.36 22.31
N TYR A 129 -3.17 -2.59 21.97
CA TYR A 129 -3.58 -3.24 20.72
C TYR A 129 -5.09 -3.29 20.47
N ARG A 130 -5.93 -3.38 21.52
CA ARG A 130 -7.39 -3.33 21.37
C ARG A 130 -7.87 -1.96 20.88
N GLU A 131 -7.37 -0.87 21.47
CA GLU A 131 -7.69 0.48 21.03
C GLU A 131 -7.18 0.71 19.61
N TYR A 132 -5.95 0.31 19.33
CA TYR A 132 -5.33 0.36 18.01
C TYR A 132 -6.15 -0.36 16.93
N LYS A 133 -6.51 -1.62 17.18
CA LYS A 133 -7.30 -2.46 16.26
C LYS A 133 -8.68 -1.88 16.01
N ARG A 134 -9.34 -1.35 17.06
CA ARG A 134 -10.62 -0.66 16.95
C ARG A 134 -10.49 0.59 16.10
N ALA A 135 -9.43 1.38 16.29
CA ALA A 135 -9.18 2.59 15.52
C ALA A 135 -8.97 2.30 14.02
N GLY A 136 -8.16 1.29 13.70
CA GLY A 136 -7.96 0.84 12.30
C GLY A 136 -9.26 0.36 11.66
N ARG A 137 -10.06 -0.45 12.36
CA ARG A 137 -11.38 -0.91 11.87
C ARG A 137 -12.36 0.23 11.57
N LEU A 138 -12.33 1.29 12.38
CA LEU A 138 -13.17 2.47 12.15
C LEU A 138 -12.74 3.26 10.91
N LEU A 139 -11.43 3.36 10.63
CA LEU A 139 -10.95 3.93 9.38
C LEU A 139 -11.32 3.07 8.17
N GLU A 140 -11.20 1.74 8.27
CA GLU A 140 -11.64 0.84 7.19
C GLU A 140 -13.16 0.91 6.97
N ALA A 141 -13.95 1.08 8.04
CA ALA A 141 -15.38 1.38 7.93
C ALA A 141 -15.65 2.69 7.18
N PHE A 142 -14.85 3.73 7.42
CA PHE A 142 -14.93 4.98 6.67
C PHE A 142 -14.63 4.76 5.16
N TYR A 143 -13.61 3.98 4.81
CA TYR A 143 -13.33 3.67 3.41
C TYR A 143 -14.42 2.81 2.74
N ARG A 144 -15.10 1.94 3.49
CA ARG A 144 -16.29 1.23 3.01
C ARG A 144 -17.45 2.18 2.71
N LEU A 145 -17.69 3.18 3.57
CA LEU A 145 -18.64 4.24 3.29
C LEU A 145 -18.26 5.01 2.02
N LEU A 146 -16.97 5.37 1.88
CA LEU A 146 -16.46 6.06 0.71
C LEU A 146 -16.69 5.26 -0.58
N SER A 147 -16.39 3.95 -0.56
CA SER A 147 -16.64 3.04 -1.68
C SER A 147 -18.14 2.89 -1.99
N ALA A 148 -18.99 2.85 -0.97
CA ALA A 148 -20.44 2.74 -1.15
C ALA A 148 -21.04 4.01 -1.77
N VAL A 149 -20.55 5.20 -1.38
CA VAL A 149 -20.99 6.48 -1.98
C VAL A 149 -20.50 6.62 -3.42
N HIS A 150 -19.28 6.18 -3.71
CA HIS A 150 -18.63 6.33 -5.02
C HIS A 150 -18.67 5.05 -5.88
N PHE A 151 -19.64 4.17 -5.63
CA PHE A 151 -19.81 2.92 -6.38
C PHE A 151 -19.89 3.19 -7.90
N PRO A 152 -19.23 2.38 -8.75
CA PRO A 152 -18.55 1.11 -8.46
C PRO A 152 -17.08 1.22 -8.04
N THR A 153 -16.57 2.43 -7.79
CA THR A 153 -15.17 2.62 -7.40
C THR A 153 -14.92 2.00 -6.02
N ARG A 154 -13.93 1.10 -5.95
CA ARG A 154 -13.47 0.48 -4.70
C ARG A 154 -12.30 1.26 -4.13
N ILE A 155 -12.39 1.68 -2.88
CA ILE A 155 -11.41 2.58 -2.28
C ILE A 155 -11.06 2.04 -0.90
N SER A 156 -9.77 1.91 -0.63
CA SER A 156 -9.24 1.61 0.69
C SER A 156 -8.18 2.64 1.09
N SER A 157 -7.58 2.45 2.25
CA SER A 157 -6.45 3.26 2.72
C SER A 157 -5.21 3.19 1.80
N SER A 158 -5.09 2.16 0.96
CA SER A 158 -3.92 1.92 0.11
C SER A 158 -4.24 1.56 -1.36
N GLU A 159 -5.51 1.29 -1.68
CA GLU A 159 -5.93 0.83 -2.99
C GLU A 159 -7.00 1.73 -3.63
N TYR A 160 -6.90 1.82 -4.95
CA TYR A 160 -7.84 2.45 -5.88
C TYR A 160 -7.75 1.69 -7.21
N PRO A 161 -8.81 1.64 -8.05
CA PRO A 161 -8.73 0.98 -9.34
C PRO A 161 -7.52 1.44 -10.13
N THR A 162 -6.79 0.49 -10.67
CA THR A 162 -5.63 0.74 -11.51
C THR A 162 -6.07 1.01 -12.95
N ALA A 163 -5.23 1.71 -13.71
CA ALA A 163 -5.45 1.90 -15.15
C ALA A 163 -5.53 0.57 -15.90
N ARG A 164 -4.81 -0.46 -15.42
CA ARG A 164 -4.91 -1.81 -15.95
C ARG A 164 -6.30 -2.40 -15.79
N GLU A 165 -6.90 -2.28 -14.61
CA GLU A 165 -8.25 -2.79 -14.32
C GLU A 165 -9.34 -2.06 -15.11
N LEU A 166 -9.17 -0.75 -15.33
CA LEU A 166 -10.10 0.04 -16.13
C LEU A 166 -9.97 -0.23 -17.64
N GLY A 167 -8.80 -0.69 -18.10
CA GLY A 167 -8.61 -1.23 -19.45
C GLY A 167 -8.71 -0.23 -20.61
N SER A 168 -8.95 1.06 -20.36
CA SER A 168 -8.87 2.09 -21.39
C SER A 168 -8.64 3.47 -20.80
N PHE A 169 -8.04 4.35 -21.59
CA PHE A 169 -7.82 5.74 -21.20
C PHE A 169 -9.15 6.49 -21.00
N GLU A 170 -10.17 6.18 -21.80
CA GLU A 170 -11.53 6.73 -21.63
C GLU A 170 -12.13 6.37 -20.27
N ASN A 171 -12.04 5.10 -19.86
CA ASN A 171 -12.53 4.65 -18.56
C ASN A 171 -11.77 5.31 -17.42
N VAL A 172 -10.44 5.46 -17.54
CA VAL A 172 -9.63 6.22 -16.58
C VAL A 172 -10.11 7.67 -16.49
N MET A 173 -10.30 8.33 -17.63
CA MET A 173 -10.74 9.72 -17.67
C MET A 173 -12.14 9.90 -17.07
N ALA A 174 -13.05 8.92 -17.13
CA ALA A 174 -14.37 9.02 -16.49
C ALA A 174 -14.32 9.35 -14.99
N HIS A 175 -13.21 9.05 -14.31
CA HIS A 175 -12.95 9.40 -12.90
C HIS A 175 -12.62 10.90 -12.69
N HIS A 176 -12.66 11.73 -13.73
CA HIS A 176 -12.69 13.20 -13.59
C HIS A 176 -14.01 13.69 -12.95
N ARG A 177 -15.04 12.82 -12.87
CA ARG A 177 -16.35 13.13 -12.30
C ARG A 177 -16.37 12.84 -10.80
N GLY A 178 -16.83 13.80 -10.00
CA GLY A 178 -16.92 13.66 -8.54
C GLY A 178 -17.81 12.50 -8.05
N ALA A 179 -18.72 11.99 -8.88
CA ALA A 179 -19.52 10.81 -8.54
C ALA A 179 -18.67 9.54 -8.38
N LEU A 180 -17.62 9.36 -9.19
CA LEU A 180 -16.76 8.17 -9.17
C LEU A 180 -15.47 8.37 -8.34
N ASN A 181 -15.13 9.62 -8.05
CA ASN A 181 -13.85 9.97 -7.46
C ASN A 181 -14.03 10.95 -6.29
N PRO A 182 -13.79 10.49 -5.03
CA PRO A 182 -13.98 11.32 -3.85
C PRO A 182 -13.01 12.50 -3.76
N TYR A 183 -11.89 12.44 -4.48
CA TYR A 183 -10.82 13.42 -4.35
C TYR A 183 -11.06 14.69 -5.19
N ILE A 184 -12.03 14.68 -6.12
CA ILE A 184 -12.32 15.82 -6.99
C ILE A 184 -12.70 17.07 -6.19
N GLU A 185 -13.54 16.93 -5.16
CA GLU A 185 -13.94 18.07 -4.34
C GLU A 185 -12.75 18.65 -3.57
N TYR A 186 -11.87 17.81 -3.05
CA TYR A 186 -10.61 18.26 -2.43
C TYR A 186 -9.75 19.03 -3.45
N TYR A 187 -9.64 18.55 -4.68
CA TYR A 187 -8.88 19.23 -5.73
C TYR A 187 -9.44 20.62 -6.02
N GLU A 188 -10.76 20.73 -6.24
CA GLU A 188 -11.42 21.99 -6.58
C GLU A 188 -11.45 22.99 -5.42
N ASP A 189 -11.70 22.53 -4.19
CA ASP A 189 -11.91 23.41 -3.04
C ASP A 189 -10.60 23.81 -2.34
N VAL A 190 -9.53 23.00 -2.47
CA VAL A 190 -8.28 23.18 -1.72
C VAL A 190 -7.06 23.23 -2.63
N LEU A 191 -6.82 22.22 -3.45
CA LEU A 191 -5.57 22.10 -4.22
C LEU A 191 -5.46 23.16 -5.32
N PHE A 192 -6.47 23.30 -6.17
CA PHE A 192 -6.43 24.23 -7.29
C PHE A 192 -6.41 25.69 -6.85
N PRO A 193 -7.18 26.12 -5.83
CA PRO A 193 -7.04 27.47 -5.29
C PRO A 193 -5.63 27.74 -4.74
N TYR A 194 -5.00 26.75 -4.11
CA TYR A 194 -3.62 26.87 -3.65
C TYR A 194 -2.64 27.03 -4.82
N ILE A 195 -2.72 26.17 -5.84
CA ILE A 195 -1.87 26.24 -7.03
C ILE A 195 -2.07 27.58 -7.77
N ALA A 196 -3.31 28.05 -7.89
CA ALA A 196 -3.63 29.35 -8.47
C ALA A 196 -3.04 30.53 -7.67
N GLY A 197 -2.90 30.38 -6.35
CA GLY A 197 -2.32 31.42 -5.49
C GLY A 197 -0.80 31.50 -5.54
N ILE A 198 -0.12 30.44 -6.00
CA ILE A 198 1.35 30.39 -6.11
C ILE A 198 1.85 30.49 -7.56
N GLU A 199 0.98 30.26 -8.55
CA GLU A 199 1.24 30.34 -9.99
C GLU A 199 2.58 29.70 -10.44
N PRO A 200 2.80 28.40 -10.17
CA PRO A 200 4.10 27.79 -10.39
C PRO A 200 4.38 27.62 -11.88
N ALA A 201 5.65 27.80 -12.29
CA ALA A 201 6.08 27.56 -13.66
C ALA A 201 5.95 26.07 -14.05
N LEU A 202 6.10 25.18 -13.06
CA LEU A 202 6.03 23.73 -13.26
C LEU A 202 5.21 23.04 -12.16
N ILE A 203 4.40 22.05 -12.55
CA ILE A 203 3.65 21.18 -11.63
C ILE A 203 4.04 19.72 -11.91
N GLY A 204 4.60 19.05 -10.90
CA GLY A 204 5.03 17.66 -10.99
C GLY A 204 4.09 16.68 -10.30
N ILE A 205 3.88 15.49 -10.88
CA ILE A 205 3.12 14.39 -10.26
C ILE A 205 3.98 13.13 -10.21
N SER A 206 4.11 12.52 -9.03
CA SER A 206 4.91 11.31 -8.81
C SER A 206 4.02 10.06 -8.69
N MET A 207 3.90 9.28 -9.77
CA MET A 207 3.17 8.01 -9.81
C MET A 207 4.13 6.85 -9.47
N VAL A 208 4.11 6.47 -8.20
CA VAL A 208 5.04 5.49 -7.60
C VAL A 208 4.45 4.09 -7.61
N PHE A 209 3.13 3.98 -7.43
CA PHE A 209 2.42 2.70 -7.31
C PHE A 209 1.34 2.56 -8.38
N ALA A 210 1.01 1.31 -8.74
CA ALA A 210 -0.07 1.01 -9.69
C ALA A 210 -1.42 1.59 -9.25
N SER A 211 -1.72 1.57 -7.94
CA SER A 211 -2.95 2.11 -7.36
C SER A 211 -3.11 3.63 -7.56
N GLN A 212 -2.01 4.35 -7.82
CA GLN A 212 -2.04 5.79 -8.08
C GLN A 212 -2.32 6.14 -9.55
N SER A 213 -2.31 5.15 -10.45
CA SER A 213 -2.36 5.38 -11.90
C SER A 213 -3.57 6.20 -12.34
N VAL A 214 -4.77 5.88 -11.86
CA VAL A 214 -5.98 6.64 -12.21
C VAL A 214 -5.93 8.06 -11.68
N GLN A 215 -5.57 8.24 -10.41
CA GLN A 215 -5.54 9.56 -9.78
C GLN A 215 -4.47 10.46 -10.40
N ALA A 216 -3.29 9.94 -10.68
CA ALA A 216 -2.22 10.68 -11.33
C ALA A 216 -2.63 11.16 -12.74
N LEU A 217 -3.23 10.28 -13.56
CA LEU A 217 -3.67 10.63 -14.92
C LEU A 217 -4.84 11.63 -14.90
N VAL A 218 -5.85 11.40 -14.07
CA VAL A 218 -7.00 12.31 -13.94
C VAL A 218 -6.54 13.68 -13.43
N LEU A 219 -5.72 13.71 -12.37
CA LEU A 219 -5.18 14.96 -11.83
C LEU A 219 -4.36 15.72 -12.89
N GLY A 220 -3.47 15.03 -13.61
CA GLY A 220 -2.70 15.63 -14.70
C GLY A 220 -3.59 16.25 -15.78
N ARG A 221 -4.66 15.55 -16.20
CA ARG A 221 -5.64 16.08 -17.16
C ARG A 221 -6.31 17.36 -16.64
N LEU A 222 -6.75 17.37 -15.39
CA LEU A 222 -7.40 18.53 -14.78
C LEU A 222 -6.43 19.72 -14.66
N LEU A 223 -5.18 19.46 -14.26
CA LEU A 223 -4.14 20.48 -14.17
C LEU A 223 -3.80 21.07 -15.54
N LYS A 224 -3.65 20.24 -16.58
CA LYS A 224 -3.46 20.71 -17.97
C LYS A 224 -4.55 21.66 -18.43
N GLN A 225 -5.81 21.39 -18.06
CA GLN A 225 -6.96 22.23 -18.41
C GLN A 225 -7.00 23.51 -17.59
N ARG A 226 -6.68 23.45 -16.30
CA ARG A 226 -6.84 24.56 -15.36
C ARG A 226 -5.66 25.53 -15.36
N PHE A 227 -4.45 25.02 -15.59
CA PHE A 227 -3.19 25.75 -15.54
C PHE A 227 -2.41 25.59 -16.86
N PRO A 228 -2.95 26.07 -17.99
CA PRO A 228 -2.35 25.85 -19.31
C PRO A 228 -0.97 26.50 -19.49
N ASN A 229 -0.62 27.47 -18.63
CA ASN A 229 0.67 28.17 -18.64
C ASN A 229 1.75 27.46 -17.81
N SER A 230 1.36 26.54 -16.91
CA SER A 230 2.32 25.74 -16.15
C SER A 230 2.73 24.52 -16.97
N HIS A 231 4.01 24.18 -16.93
CA HIS A 231 4.52 22.93 -17.49
C HIS A 231 4.13 21.77 -16.58
N ILE A 232 3.35 20.81 -17.07
CA ILE A 232 2.98 19.63 -16.30
C ILE A 232 3.99 18.52 -16.57
N VAL A 233 4.62 17.99 -15.52
CA VAL A 233 5.52 16.84 -15.63
C VAL A 233 5.03 15.69 -14.76
N MET A 234 5.19 14.47 -15.26
CA MET A 234 4.97 13.26 -14.47
C MET A 234 6.27 12.47 -14.28
N GLY A 235 6.34 11.68 -13.22
CA GLY A 235 7.45 10.77 -12.98
C GLY A 235 7.05 9.70 -11.96
N GLY A 236 8.04 9.04 -11.38
CA GLY A 236 7.85 7.99 -10.38
C GLY A 236 8.17 6.60 -10.91
N ALA A 237 8.46 5.68 -9.98
CA ALA A 237 9.00 4.36 -10.31
C ALA A 237 8.06 3.52 -11.18
N TYR A 238 6.76 3.54 -10.88
CA TYR A 238 5.77 2.81 -11.67
C TYR A 238 5.57 3.41 -13.06
N LEU A 239 5.40 4.73 -13.16
CA LEU A 239 5.26 5.39 -14.46
C LEU A 239 6.50 5.19 -15.33
N SER A 240 7.70 5.26 -14.75
CA SER A 240 8.94 5.02 -15.48
C SER A 240 8.94 3.67 -16.19
N GLN A 241 8.53 2.59 -15.50
CA GLN A 241 8.43 1.27 -16.11
C GLN A 241 7.34 1.20 -17.18
N TRP A 242 6.22 1.87 -16.94
CA TRP A 242 5.09 1.86 -17.84
C TRP A 242 5.40 2.57 -19.17
N VAL A 243 5.93 3.80 -19.12
CA VAL A 243 6.19 4.61 -20.33
C VAL A 243 7.30 4.06 -21.20
N LEU A 244 8.23 3.29 -20.62
CA LEU A 244 9.28 2.61 -21.38
C LEU A 244 8.75 1.44 -22.22
N LEU A 245 7.53 0.98 -21.95
CA LEU A 245 6.83 -0.03 -22.76
C LEU A 245 5.88 0.60 -23.79
N MET A 246 5.52 1.86 -23.62
CA MET A 246 4.53 2.53 -24.45
C MET A 246 5.07 2.86 -25.84
N LYS A 247 4.25 2.58 -26.84
CA LYS A 247 4.43 3.07 -28.21
C LYS A 247 3.97 4.53 -28.31
N ASP A 248 4.33 5.20 -29.40
CA ASP A 248 4.01 6.62 -29.63
C ASP A 248 2.51 6.92 -29.55
N ALA A 249 1.65 6.00 -30.00
CA ALA A 249 0.20 6.14 -29.89
C ALA A 249 -0.26 6.23 -28.43
N GLN A 250 0.26 5.37 -27.55
CA GLN A 250 -0.09 5.35 -26.12
C GLN A 250 0.51 6.54 -25.36
N LEU A 251 1.73 6.94 -25.73
CA LEU A 251 2.33 8.16 -25.20
C LEU A 251 1.52 9.40 -25.61
N SER A 252 0.93 9.41 -26.82
CA SER A 252 0.09 10.52 -27.26
C SER A 252 -1.13 10.72 -26.35
N ASP A 253 -1.78 9.64 -25.93
CA ASP A 253 -2.86 9.69 -24.94
C ASP A 253 -2.35 10.19 -23.58
N LEU A 254 -1.19 9.71 -23.13
CA LEU A 254 -0.55 10.17 -21.90
C LEU A 254 -0.23 11.68 -21.94
N PHE A 255 0.23 12.21 -23.07
CA PHE A 255 0.51 13.65 -23.25
C PHE A 255 -0.74 14.53 -23.24
N THR A 256 -1.93 13.94 -23.17
CA THR A 256 -3.14 14.70 -22.85
C THR A 256 -3.27 15.03 -21.36
N CYS A 257 -2.46 14.38 -20.51
CA CYS A 257 -2.37 14.58 -19.05
C CYS A 257 -1.08 15.26 -18.60
N THR A 258 -0.04 15.34 -19.44
CA THR A 258 1.28 15.86 -19.07
C THR A 258 1.98 16.49 -20.28
N ASP A 259 2.96 17.35 -20.06
CA ASP A 259 3.84 17.92 -21.10
C ASP A 259 5.15 17.13 -21.23
N SER A 260 5.62 16.53 -20.13
CA SER A 260 6.79 15.66 -20.11
C SER A 260 6.72 14.55 -19.07
N VAL A 261 7.62 13.57 -19.17
CA VAL A 261 7.81 12.48 -18.22
C VAL A 261 9.30 12.34 -17.89
N VAL A 262 9.64 12.36 -16.60
CA VAL A 262 10.98 12.05 -16.10
C VAL A 262 11.02 10.58 -15.68
N CYS A 263 11.97 9.82 -16.25
CA CYS A 263 12.10 8.38 -16.03
C CYS A 263 13.27 8.04 -15.09
N GLY A 264 13.14 6.97 -14.30
CA GLY A 264 14.23 6.48 -13.44
C GLY A 264 14.59 7.44 -12.30
N GLU A 265 15.88 7.72 -12.12
CA GLU A 265 16.36 8.68 -11.13
C GLU A 265 16.18 10.11 -11.66
N GLY A 266 15.52 10.94 -10.86
CA GLY A 266 14.96 12.20 -11.33
C GLY A 266 15.69 13.44 -10.86
N GLU A 267 16.63 13.37 -9.92
CA GLU A 267 17.20 14.55 -9.27
C GLU A 267 17.84 15.52 -10.27
N ASP A 268 18.74 15.03 -11.12
CA ASP A 268 19.42 15.87 -12.12
C ASP A 268 18.46 16.25 -13.27
N ALA A 269 17.70 15.28 -13.78
CA ALA A 269 16.76 15.47 -14.89
C ALA A 269 15.64 16.48 -14.57
N PHE A 270 15.06 16.39 -13.37
CA PHE A 270 14.03 17.29 -12.89
C PHE A 270 14.58 18.70 -12.70
N THR A 271 15.75 18.83 -12.09
CA THR A 271 16.34 20.14 -11.80
C THR A 271 16.73 20.85 -13.11
N GLU A 272 17.31 20.13 -14.07
CA GLU A 272 17.60 20.66 -15.40
C GLU A 272 16.32 21.02 -16.18
N LEU A 273 15.28 20.19 -16.11
CA LEU A 273 13.97 20.50 -16.69
C LEU A 273 13.40 21.79 -16.08
N LEU A 274 13.41 21.91 -14.76
CA LEU A 274 12.88 23.07 -14.05
C LEU A 274 13.62 24.35 -14.46
N ASP A 275 14.95 24.31 -14.48
CA ASP A 275 15.80 25.42 -14.89
C ASP A 275 15.50 25.86 -16.34
N ARG A 276 15.26 24.91 -17.25
CA ARG A 276 14.89 25.20 -18.64
C ARG A 276 13.48 25.76 -18.76
N VAL A 277 12.50 25.25 -18.01
CA VAL A 277 11.13 25.76 -18.01
C VAL A 277 11.07 27.18 -17.46
N VAL A 278 11.71 27.44 -16.32
CA VAL A 278 11.76 28.77 -15.68
C VAL A 278 12.42 29.80 -16.58
N ASN A 279 13.51 29.42 -17.28
CA ASN A 279 14.25 30.30 -18.18
C ASN A 279 13.80 30.24 -19.65
N ASN A 280 12.68 29.56 -19.94
CA ASN A 280 12.13 29.40 -21.29
C ASN A 280 13.15 28.91 -22.34
N ARG A 281 13.97 27.92 -21.98
CA ARG A 281 14.97 27.28 -22.85
C ARG A 281 14.45 25.96 -23.44
N PRO A 282 14.95 25.53 -24.61
CA PRO A 282 14.57 24.24 -25.20
C PRO A 282 14.81 23.06 -24.25
N LEU A 283 14.01 21.99 -24.37
CA LEU A 283 14.14 20.77 -23.55
C LEU A 283 15.09 19.71 -24.14
N GLU A 284 15.67 19.99 -25.30
CA GLU A 284 16.58 19.06 -25.99
C GLU A 284 17.85 18.78 -25.16
N GLY A 285 18.15 17.50 -24.95
CA GLY A 285 19.33 17.07 -24.22
C GLY A 285 19.14 16.90 -22.71
N VAL A 286 17.97 17.22 -22.15
CA VAL A 286 17.67 16.89 -20.74
C VAL A 286 17.72 15.37 -20.56
N SER A 287 18.50 14.91 -19.58
CA SER A 287 18.65 13.48 -19.28
C SER A 287 17.32 12.86 -18.83
N ASN A 288 17.12 11.56 -19.11
CA ASN A 288 15.95 10.79 -18.65
C ASN A 288 14.56 11.37 -19.01
N LEU A 289 14.48 12.32 -19.94
CA LEU A 289 13.24 13.03 -20.27
C LEU A 289 12.58 12.45 -21.53
N ILE A 290 11.27 12.22 -21.44
CA ILE A 290 10.39 12.01 -22.58
C ILE A 290 9.44 13.22 -22.64
N TYR A 291 9.31 13.88 -23.79
CA TYR A 291 8.45 15.06 -23.90
C TYR A 291 7.82 15.22 -25.28
N LEU A 292 6.70 15.94 -25.34
CA LEU A 292 6.07 16.33 -26.60
C LEU A 292 6.68 17.66 -27.07
N ASP A 293 7.45 17.61 -28.15
CA ASP A 293 7.97 18.81 -28.80
C ASP A 293 6.84 19.50 -29.57
N ARG A 294 6.31 20.58 -29.00
CA ARG A 294 5.18 21.32 -29.59
C ARG A 294 5.51 21.96 -30.93
N SER A 295 6.78 22.23 -31.22
CA SER A 295 7.19 22.84 -32.49
C SER A 295 7.11 21.86 -33.67
N THR A 296 7.36 20.58 -33.40
CA THR A 296 7.36 19.51 -34.41
C THR A 296 6.20 18.54 -34.25
N SER A 297 5.45 18.63 -33.15
CA SER A 297 4.47 17.64 -32.69
C SER A 297 5.03 16.22 -32.55
N ALA A 298 6.36 16.11 -32.40
CA ALA A 298 7.05 14.84 -32.25
C ALA A 298 7.27 14.50 -30.77
N ILE A 299 7.18 13.21 -30.45
CA ILE A 299 7.57 12.70 -29.14
C ILE A 299 9.09 12.52 -29.14
N ARG A 300 9.77 13.22 -28.25
CA ARG A 300 11.21 13.09 -28.03
C ARG A 300 11.46 12.18 -26.84
N ARG A 301 12.40 11.24 -26.99
CA ARG A 301 12.82 10.29 -25.95
C ARG A 301 14.31 10.42 -25.72
N PHE A 302 14.74 10.24 -24.47
CA PHE A 302 16.14 9.97 -24.15
C PHE A 302 16.57 8.60 -24.72
N THR A 303 17.87 8.44 -24.95
CA THR A 303 18.43 7.21 -25.56
C THR A 303 18.95 6.21 -24.53
N THR A 304 19.42 6.68 -23.38
CA THR A 304 20.04 5.86 -22.35
C THR A 304 19.75 6.43 -20.98
N LEU A 305 19.23 5.58 -20.08
CA LEU A 305 18.95 5.98 -18.71
C LEU A 305 20.26 6.33 -17.99
N GLN A 306 20.26 7.48 -17.32
CA GLN A 306 21.35 7.98 -16.50
C GLN A 306 21.00 7.79 -15.02
N TYR A 307 22.01 7.42 -14.22
CA TYR A 307 21.88 7.29 -12.77
C TYR A 307 22.67 8.40 -12.08
N VAL A 308 22.13 8.89 -10.98
CA VAL A 308 22.65 10.02 -10.20
C VAL A 308 23.72 9.53 -9.24
N ASP A 309 24.72 10.37 -8.97
CA ASP A 309 25.68 10.14 -7.90
C ASP A 309 25.09 10.58 -6.55
N ILE A 310 24.66 9.61 -5.74
CA ILE A 310 24.05 9.88 -4.44
C ILE A 310 25.03 10.43 -3.41
N SER A 311 26.34 10.29 -3.62
CA SER A 311 27.35 10.82 -2.70
C SER A 311 27.34 12.35 -2.67
N GLY A 312 26.88 13.00 -3.75
CA GLY A 312 26.72 14.45 -3.87
C GLY A 312 25.31 14.99 -3.60
N LEU A 313 24.31 14.13 -3.38
CA LEU A 313 22.93 14.58 -3.15
C LEU A 313 22.73 15.16 -1.74
N PRO A 314 21.92 16.21 -1.57
CA PRO A 314 21.54 16.71 -0.25
C PRO A 314 20.59 15.72 0.49
N PRO A 315 20.47 15.83 1.81
CA PRO A 315 19.46 15.06 2.57
C PRO A 315 18.04 15.48 2.15
N PRO A 316 17.03 14.60 2.33
CA PRO A 316 15.66 14.88 1.92
C PRO A 316 15.06 16.05 2.72
N ASP A 317 14.30 16.91 2.03
CA ASP A 317 13.57 18.02 2.66
C ASP A 317 12.06 17.78 2.69
N TYR A 318 11.53 17.52 3.89
CA TYR A 318 10.11 17.29 4.18
C TYR A 318 9.40 18.53 4.74
N SER A 319 10.05 19.70 4.74
CA SER A 319 9.59 20.90 5.45
C SER A 319 8.21 21.44 5.04
N ASP A 320 7.71 21.12 3.84
CA ASP A 320 6.38 21.57 3.39
C ASP A 320 5.24 20.64 3.86
N LEU A 321 5.57 19.43 4.30
CA LEU A 321 4.56 18.45 4.69
C LEU A 321 4.11 18.70 6.13
N ASP A 322 2.81 18.55 6.39
CA ASP A 322 2.30 18.44 7.75
C ASP A 322 2.64 17.05 8.29
N LEU A 323 3.88 16.88 8.77
CA LEU A 323 4.38 15.62 9.32
C LEU A 323 3.56 15.13 10.51
N GLY A 324 2.85 16.04 11.19
CA GLY A 324 1.92 15.72 12.27
C GLY A 324 0.57 15.22 11.77
N ALA A 325 0.26 15.25 10.47
CA ALA A 325 -1.00 14.75 9.91
C ALA A 325 -1.02 13.23 9.77
N TYR A 326 0.14 12.61 9.48
CA TYR A 326 0.29 11.16 9.30
C TYR A 326 -0.24 10.37 10.51
N LEU A 327 -0.79 9.19 10.24
CA LEU A 327 -1.50 8.33 11.19
C LEU A 327 -0.55 7.52 12.09
N SER A 328 0.57 8.10 12.52
CA SER A 328 1.60 7.43 13.33
C SER A 328 1.86 8.21 14.63
N PRO A 329 2.14 7.56 15.77
CA PRO A 329 2.41 8.25 17.03
C PRO A 329 3.79 8.91 17.06
N GLU A 330 4.70 8.43 16.22
CA GLU A 330 6.07 8.90 16.08
C GLU A 330 6.43 8.95 14.59
N LEU A 331 7.14 9.99 14.19
CA LEU A 331 7.57 10.16 12.81
C LEU A 331 8.73 9.22 12.51
N VAL A 332 8.59 8.40 11.47
CA VAL A 332 9.68 7.61 10.90
C VAL A 332 10.18 8.35 9.67
N ILE A 333 11.42 8.82 9.68
CA ILE A 333 12.03 9.59 8.59
C ILE A 333 12.51 8.60 7.51
N PRO A 334 11.93 8.61 6.31
CA PRO A 334 12.49 7.84 5.20
C PRO A 334 13.84 8.46 4.79
N TYR A 335 14.85 7.63 4.59
CA TYR A 335 16.18 8.10 4.22
C TYR A 335 16.89 7.07 3.35
N CYS A 336 17.56 7.51 2.29
CA CYS A 336 18.22 6.62 1.34
C CYS A 336 19.74 6.68 1.55
N ILE A 337 20.31 5.65 2.18
CA ILE A 337 21.77 5.55 2.38
C ILE A 337 22.50 4.81 1.26
N SER A 338 21.76 4.08 0.42
CA SER A 338 22.27 3.39 -0.75
C SER A 338 21.23 3.23 -1.83
N ARG A 339 21.67 3.13 -3.08
CA ARG A 339 20.85 2.84 -4.26
C ARG A 339 21.50 1.72 -5.07
N GLY A 340 20.69 0.98 -5.83
CA GLY A 340 21.15 -0.18 -6.57
C GLY A 340 21.40 -1.38 -5.66
N CYS A 341 21.76 -2.50 -6.27
CA CYS A 341 22.02 -3.75 -5.55
C CYS A 341 23.37 -4.32 -5.97
N TYR A 342 24.26 -4.58 -5.01
CA TYR A 342 25.59 -5.16 -5.27
C TYR A 342 25.52 -6.58 -5.84
N TRP A 343 24.39 -7.30 -5.61
CA TRP A 343 24.18 -8.64 -6.17
C TRP A 343 23.81 -8.60 -7.66
N GLY A 344 22.85 -7.75 -8.04
CA GLY A 344 22.48 -7.45 -9.45
C GLY A 344 22.04 -8.64 -10.34
N ARG A 345 21.95 -9.85 -9.79
CA ARG A 345 21.84 -11.10 -10.55
C ARG A 345 20.48 -11.81 -10.50
N CYS A 346 19.62 -11.49 -9.55
CA CYS A 346 18.30 -12.13 -9.40
C CYS A 346 17.51 -12.12 -10.72
N ALA A 347 17.02 -13.27 -11.16
CA ALA A 347 16.35 -13.43 -12.45
C ALA A 347 15.06 -12.60 -12.57
N PHE A 348 14.31 -12.48 -11.47
CA PHE A 348 13.02 -11.81 -11.40
C PHE A 348 13.11 -10.30 -11.13
N CYS A 349 14.29 -9.79 -10.75
CA CYS A 349 14.40 -8.44 -10.20
C CYS A 349 14.36 -7.37 -11.30
N GLN A 350 13.51 -6.37 -11.08
CA GLN A 350 13.29 -5.22 -11.97
C GLN A 350 14.27 -4.06 -11.74
N ASN A 351 15.39 -4.26 -11.01
CA ASN A 351 16.39 -3.21 -10.71
C ASN A 351 17.24 -2.82 -11.95
N ARG A 352 16.56 -2.74 -13.10
CA ARG A 352 17.03 -2.39 -14.43
C ARG A 352 16.06 -1.47 -15.18
N TYR A 353 15.08 -0.88 -14.48
CA TYR A 353 14.10 0.11 -15.01
C TYR A 353 13.67 -0.06 -16.48
N GLY A 354 13.36 -1.28 -16.94
CA GLY A 354 12.98 -1.54 -18.34
C GLY A 354 14.06 -1.26 -19.42
N ASP A 355 15.26 -0.76 -19.07
CA ASP A 355 16.37 -0.47 -19.99
C ASP A 355 17.45 -1.58 -20.02
N ASN A 356 17.19 -2.66 -19.29
CA ASN A 356 18.02 -3.87 -19.17
C ASN A 356 19.40 -3.67 -18.52
N ARG A 357 19.73 -2.47 -18.04
CA ARG A 357 21.02 -2.17 -17.37
C ARG A 357 20.88 -2.25 -15.86
N ILE A 358 21.81 -2.91 -15.19
CA ILE A 358 21.80 -2.98 -13.71
C ILE A 358 21.96 -1.57 -13.16
N ARG A 359 21.04 -1.16 -12.27
CA ARG A 359 21.23 0.02 -11.43
C ARG A 359 22.46 -0.17 -10.55
N ARG A 360 23.48 0.64 -10.80
CA ARG A 360 24.77 0.56 -10.11
C ARG A 360 24.58 0.69 -8.60
N TYR A 361 25.20 -0.22 -7.84
CA TYR A 361 25.26 -0.08 -6.39
C TYR A 361 26.11 1.13 -6.00
N GLN A 362 25.53 2.00 -5.19
CA GLN A 362 26.17 3.19 -4.63
C GLN A 362 25.71 3.33 -3.18
N ALA A 363 26.60 3.82 -2.31
CA ALA A 363 26.29 4.17 -0.93
C ALA A 363 26.84 5.56 -0.64
N ILE A 364 26.12 6.34 0.17
CA ILE A 364 26.65 7.61 0.68
C ILE A 364 27.83 7.33 1.62
N PRO A 365 28.80 8.25 1.78
CA PRO A 365 29.83 8.10 2.80
C PRO A 365 29.24 7.97 4.21
N VAL A 366 29.82 7.12 5.07
CA VAL A 366 29.28 6.83 6.42
C VAL A 366 29.19 8.09 7.27
N GLU A 367 30.23 8.93 7.22
CA GLU A 367 30.31 10.16 8.00
C GLU A 367 29.24 11.17 7.56
N LYS A 368 28.97 11.21 6.24
CA LYS A 368 27.89 12.01 5.66
C LYS A 368 26.53 11.47 6.13
N ALA A 369 26.31 10.15 6.07
CA ALA A 369 25.07 9.51 6.53
C ALA A 369 24.73 9.90 7.98
N ILE A 370 25.72 9.81 8.87
CA ILE A 370 25.53 10.12 10.30
C ILE A 370 25.28 11.61 10.51
N THR A 371 25.98 12.47 9.79
CA THR A 371 25.79 13.93 9.84
C THR A 371 24.37 14.30 9.39
N GLU A 372 23.93 13.74 8.27
CA GLU A 372 22.59 13.98 7.73
C GLU A 372 21.49 13.41 8.63
N MET A 373 21.62 12.18 9.13
CA MET A 373 20.68 11.61 10.10
C MET A 373 20.59 12.47 11.36
N THR A 374 21.72 12.97 11.86
CA THR A 374 21.75 13.85 13.04
C THR A 374 20.99 15.14 12.78
N GLY A 375 21.23 15.80 11.64
CA GLY A 375 20.56 17.03 11.24
C GLY A 375 19.07 16.82 10.95
N LEU A 376 18.68 15.74 10.26
CA LEU A 376 17.28 15.38 10.02
C LEU A 376 16.54 15.13 11.34
N ALA A 377 17.17 14.42 12.27
CA ALA A 377 16.58 14.14 13.58
C ALA A 377 16.37 15.39 14.42
N GLU A 378 17.29 16.36 14.35
CA GLU A 378 17.13 17.66 15.00
C GLU A 378 16.06 18.51 14.33
N LYS A 379 16.07 18.59 12.99
CA LYS A 379 15.13 19.37 12.20
C LYS A 379 13.69 18.92 12.42
N TYR A 380 13.44 17.61 12.42
CA TYR A 380 12.09 17.05 12.51
C TYR A 380 11.74 16.47 13.89
N ARG A 381 12.65 16.58 14.87
CA ARG A 381 12.47 16.11 16.26
C ARG A 381 12.05 14.63 16.32
N ALA A 382 12.70 13.79 15.53
CA ALA A 382 12.44 12.36 15.44
C ALA A 382 13.75 11.58 15.36
N ASP A 383 13.82 10.41 15.98
CA ASP A 383 14.99 9.54 16.04
C ASP A 383 14.79 8.21 15.31
N HIS A 384 13.64 8.03 14.65
CA HIS A 384 13.30 6.87 13.86
C HIS A 384 13.60 7.06 12.38
N PHE A 385 14.23 6.06 11.75
CA PHE A 385 14.56 6.08 10.33
C PHE A 385 14.11 4.78 9.63
N ASN A 386 13.51 4.92 8.45
CA ASN A 386 13.35 3.81 7.50
C ASN A 386 14.38 4.01 6.40
N PHE A 387 15.30 3.06 6.23
CA PHE A 387 16.22 3.12 5.11
C PHE A 387 15.55 2.57 3.86
N SER A 388 15.12 3.48 2.97
CA SER A 388 14.49 3.13 1.70
C SER A 388 15.56 2.91 0.63
N ASN A 389 15.91 1.66 0.40
CA ASN A 389 17.02 1.27 -0.47
C ASN A 389 16.77 -0.12 -1.09
N ASP A 390 17.47 -0.47 -2.17
CA ASP A 390 17.26 -1.77 -2.85
C ASP A 390 17.95 -2.93 -2.10
N ALA A 391 19.20 -2.72 -1.66
CA ALA A 391 19.96 -3.62 -0.80
C ALA A 391 21.17 -2.87 -0.22
N ILE A 392 21.50 -3.09 1.05
CA ILE A 392 22.71 -2.53 1.67
C ILE A 392 23.81 -3.59 1.74
N ASP A 393 25.02 -3.24 1.31
CA ASP A 393 26.21 -4.06 1.49
C ASP A 393 26.49 -4.30 3.00
N PRO A 394 26.68 -5.57 3.44
CA PRO A 394 26.99 -5.86 4.85
C PRO A 394 28.28 -5.19 5.34
N GLY A 395 29.29 -5.03 4.47
CA GLY A 395 30.52 -4.34 4.81
C GLY A 395 30.31 -2.84 5.09
N TYR A 396 29.45 -2.19 4.31
CA TYR A 396 28.99 -0.83 4.57
C TYR A 396 28.24 -0.74 5.90
N LEU A 397 27.28 -1.64 6.16
CA LEU A 397 26.55 -1.66 7.43
C LEU A 397 27.47 -1.82 8.65
N GLN A 398 28.47 -2.69 8.57
CA GLN A 398 29.44 -2.87 9.65
C GLN A 398 30.19 -1.57 9.96
N ARG A 399 30.65 -0.85 8.93
CA ARG A 399 31.32 0.45 9.10
C ARG A 399 30.36 1.52 9.63
N PHE A 400 29.14 1.55 9.10
CA PHE A 400 28.07 2.46 9.51
C PHE A 400 27.74 2.30 11.00
N CYS A 401 27.46 1.08 11.47
CA CYS A 401 27.11 0.82 12.86
C CYS A 401 28.27 1.07 13.84
N LYS A 402 29.51 0.77 13.43
CA LYS A 402 30.69 1.12 14.22
C LYS A 402 30.79 2.63 14.42
N SER A 403 30.58 3.42 13.38
CA SER A 403 30.64 4.89 13.45
C SER A 403 29.45 5.46 14.23
N LEU A 404 28.25 4.92 14.04
CA LEU A 404 27.05 5.32 14.79
C LEU A 404 27.23 5.14 16.30
N SER A 405 27.83 4.02 16.71
CA SER A 405 28.12 3.71 18.12
C SER A 405 29.10 4.68 18.78
N GLN A 406 29.92 5.39 17.98
CA GLN A 406 30.87 6.39 18.46
C GLN A 406 30.26 7.80 18.56
N GLY A 407 29.17 8.07 17.82
CA GLY A 407 28.56 9.41 17.71
C GLY A 407 27.67 9.84 18.87
N GLY A 408 27.42 8.98 19.86
CA GLY A 408 26.66 9.28 21.08
C GLY A 408 25.14 9.44 20.91
N LYS A 409 24.66 9.89 19.75
CA LYS A 409 23.23 9.97 19.41
C LYS A 409 22.69 8.57 19.10
N LYS A 410 21.56 8.23 19.73
CA LYS A 410 20.86 6.96 19.49
C LYS A 410 19.78 7.16 18.46
N PHE A 411 19.66 6.21 17.55
CA PHE A 411 18.62 6.14 16.54
C PHE A 411 17.96 4.77 16.61
N ILE A 412 16.75 4.68 16.07
CA ILE A 412 16.07 3.40 15.84
C ILE A 412 15.78 3.32 14.35
N TRP A 413 16.16 2.23 13.70
CA TRP A 413 16.02 2.14 12.27
C TRP A 413 15.68 0.74 11.77
N ASN A 414 15.15 0.69 10.55
CA ASN A 414 14.83 -0.53 9.83
C ASN A 414 15.28 -0.42 8.36
N THR A 415 15.41 -1.56 7.69
CA THR A 415 15.85 -1.64 6.29
C THR A 415 15.50 -2.99 5.68
N ASP A 416 15.60 -3.07 4.36
CA ASP A 416 15.56 -4.31 3.61
C ASP A 416 16.98 -4.86 3.41
N LEU A 417 17.16 -6.18 3.56
CA LEU A 417 18.43 -6.88 3.43
C LEU A 417 18.32 -8.17 2.63
N ARG A 418 19.46 -8.59 2.10
CA ARG A 418 19.67 -9.92 1.55
C ARG A 418 20.19 -10.84 2.64
N ALA A 419 19.83 -12.13 2.60
CA ALA A 419 20.36 -13.13 3.53
C ALA A 419 21.83 -13.46 3.20
N GLU A 420 22.77 -12.74 3.81
CA GLU A 420 24.21 -12.95 3.64
C GLU A 420 24.82 -13.68 4.84
N SER A 421 25.75 -14.60 4.58
CA SER A 421 26.43 -15.37 5.65
C SER A 421 27.29 -14.50 6.57
N SER A 422 27.60 -13.26 6.16
CA SER A 422 28.30 -12.27 6.98
C SER A 422 27.49 -11.76 8.17
N PHE A 423 26.17 -11.96 8.19
CA PHE A 423 25.33 -11.66 9.36
C PHE A 423 25.50 -12.73 10.45
N THR A 424 26.70 -12.76 11.06
CA THR A 424 27.03 -13.60 12.20
C THR A 424 26.29 -13.13 13.46
N PRO A 425 26.20 -13.96 14.53
CA PRO A 425 25.60 -13.54 15.80
C PRO A 425 26.18 -12.23 16.34
N GLU A 426 27.51 -12.06 16.23
CA GLU A 426 28.21 -10.87 16.70
C GLU A 426 27.85 -9.62 15.89
N LEU A 427 27.77 -9.74 14.55
CA LEU A 427 27.36 -8.62 13.71
C LEU A 427 25.89 -8.25 13.99
N CYS A 428 24.99 -9.22 14.08
CA CYS A 428 23.58 -8.96 14.41
C CYS A 428 23.42 -8.25 15.76
N GLN A 429 24.19 -8.64 16.78
CA GLN A 429 24.21 -7.94 18.07
C GLN A 429 24.72 -6.49 17.94
N GLN A 430 25.76 -6.26 17.15
CA GLN A 430 26.26 -4.90 16.88
C GLN A 430 25.21 -4.04 16.16
N LEU A 431 24.51 -4.61 15.18
CA LEU A 431 23.41 -3.94 14.48
C LEU A 431 22.28 -3.57 15.46
N ALA A 432 21.90 -4.48 16.34
CA ALA A 432 20.86 -4.25 17.35
C ALA A 432 21.25 -3.12 18.32
N LEU A 433 22.49 -3.14 18.81
CA LEU A 433 23.02 -2.08 19.69
C LEU A 433 23.11 -0.73 18.99
N ALA A 434 23.33 -0.72 17.67
CA ALA A 434 23.29 0.46 16.83
C ALA A 434 21.87 0.91 16.46
N GLY A 435 20.82 0.24 16.95
CA GLY A 435 19.43 0.66 16.80
C GLY A 435 18.63 -0.02 15.70
N LEU A 436 19.21 -1.00 14.99
CA LEU A 436 18.44 -1.83 14.06
C LEU A 436 17.43 -2.65 14.86
N ASN A 437 16.13 -2.40 14.69
CA ASN A 437 15.10 -3.17 15.40
C ASN A 437 14.39 -4.19 14.50
N SER A 438 14.47 -4.02 13.18
CA SER A 438 13.75 -4.87 12.25
C SER A 438 14.32 -4.83 10.83
N VAL A 439 14.20 -5.96 10.13
CA VAL A 439 14.70 -6.16 8.77
C VAL A 439 13.76 -6.98 7.90
N ALA A 440 13.49 -6.52 6.68
CA ALA A 440 12.84 -7.35 5.68
C ALA A 440 13.92 -8.15 4.93
N ILE A 441 13.82 -9.47 4.95
CA ILE A 441 14.80 -10.38 4.34
C ILE A 441 14.16 -11.04 3.14
N GLY A 442 14.68 -10.71 1.95
CA GLY A 442 14.32 -11.40 0.70
C GLY A 442 14.89 -12.82 0.69
N PHE A 443 14.18 -13.77 1.29
CA PHE A 443 14.55 -15.19 1.31
C PHE A 443 14.11 -15.93 0.05
N GLU A 444 13.01 -15.50 -0.55
CA GLU A 444 12.38 -15.96 -1.80
C GLU A 444 11.80 -17.38 -1.77
N SER A 445 12.55 -18.38 -1.34
CA SER A 445 12.09 -19.78 -1.37
C SER A 445 12.80 -20.62 -0.31
N GLY A 446 12.11 -21.64 0.19
CA GLY A 446 12.69 -22.70 1.04
C GLY A 446 13.28 -23.86 0.22
N CYS A 447 13.23 -23.80 -1.11
CA CYS A 447 13.80 -24.82 -2.00
C CYS A 447 15.09 -24.34 -2.67
N GLN A 448 16.20 -25.04 -2.46
CA GLN A 448 17.50 -24.67 -3.04
C GLN A 448 17.46 -24.63 -4.57
N LYS A 449 16.80 -25.61 -5.20
CA LYS A 449 16.62 -25.65 -6.66
C LYS A 449 15.96 -24.37 -7.18
N THR A 450 14.93 -23.87 -6.50
CA THR A 450 14.24 -22.63 -6.88
C THR A 450 15.13 -21.40 -6.67
N LEU A 451 15.87 -21.33 -5.55
CA LEU A 451 16.82 -20.24 -5.29
C LEU A 451 17.94 -20.17 -6.33
N ASP A 452 18.45 -21.33 -6.77
CA ASP A 452 19.47 -21.43 -7.81
C ASP A 452 18.92 -20.96 -9.16
N ALA A 453 17.69 -21.34 -9.51
CA ALA A 453 17.01 -20.89 -10.72
C ALA A 453 16.71 -19.38 -10.71
N MET A 454 16.45 -18.81 -9.54
CA MET A 454 16.32 -17.37 -9.33
C MET A 454 17.67 -16.63 -9.39
N ASP A 455 18.81 -17.33 -9.41
CA ASP A 455 20.16 -16.76 -9.29
C ASP A 455 20.29 -15.90 -8.01
N LYS A 456 19.77 -16.44 -6.89
CA LYS A 456 19.93 -15.81 -5.58
C LYS A 456 21.29 -16.10 -5.00
N GLY A 457 21.96 -17.21 -5.30
CA GLY A 457 23.37 -17.43 -4.92
C GLY A 457 23.68 -17.36 -3.43
N TYR A 458 22.72 -17.75 -2.58
CA TYR A 458 22.95 -18.21 -1.22
C TYR A 458 22.22 -19.54 -1.04
N ASN A 459 22.47 -20.24 0.07
CA ASN A 459 21.78 -21.49 0.38
C ASN A 459 20.64 -21.31 1.40
N VAL A 460 19.67 -22.22 1.42
CA VAL A 460 18.53 -22.20 2.35
C VAL A 460 18.99 -22.17 3.82
N GLU A 461 20.09 -22.85 4.15
CA GLU A 461 20.62 -22.86 5.51
C GLU A 461 21.19 -21.51 5.94
N THR A 462 21.75 -20.73 5.00
CA THR A 462 22.21 -19.36 5.24
C THR A 462 21.03 -18.50 5.65
N VAL A 463 19.90 -18.59 4.94
CA VAL A 463 18.68 -17.88 5.32
C VAL A 463 18.25 -18.25 6.74
N ARG A 464 18.19 -19.55 7.04
CA ARG A 464 17.80 -20.07 8.36
C ARG A 464 18.70 -19.50 9.47
N GLN A 465 20.01 -19.56 9.28
CA GLN A 465 20.97 -19.07 10.25
C GLN A 465 20.91 -17.55 10.43
N VAL A 466 20.78 -16.79 9.33
CA VAL A 466 20.68 -15.33 9.36
C VAL A 466 19.41 -14.88 10.09
N MET A 467 18.25 -15.47 9.77
CA MET A 467 17.00 -15.17 10.47
C MET A 467 17.09 -15.48 11.96
N LYS A 468 17.69 -16.61 12.32
CA LYS A 468 17.95 -16.97 13.72
C LYS A 468 18.85 -15.94 14.42
N ASN A 469 19.95 -15.52 13.78
CA ASN A 469 20.90 -14.57 14.36
C ASN A 469 20.24 -13.20 14.60
N PHE A 470 19.40 -12.73 13.67
CA PHE A 470 18.61 -11.51 13.88
C PHE A 470 17.63 -11.66 15.04
N TYR A 471 16.87 -12.75 15.07
CA TYR A 471 15.90 -13.00 16.14
C TYR A 471 16.56 -13.06 17.52
N ASP A 472 17.67 -13.80 17.66
CA ASP A 472 18.43 -13.91 18.91
C ASP A 472 19.03 -12.56 19.37
N ALA A 473 19.34 -11.67 18.42
CA ALA A 473 19.80 -10.31 18.71
C ALA A 473 18.65 -9.34 19.08
N GLY A 474 17.39 -9.81 19.06
CA GLY A 474 16.21 -8.98 19.32
C GLY A 474 15.72 -8.17 18.12
N ILE A 475 16.20 -8.49 16.91
CA ILE A 475 15.83 -7.83 15.67
C ILE A 475 14.69 -8.61 15.01
N ALA A 476 13.58 -7.94 14.73
CA ALA A 476 12.45 -8.55 14.06
C ALA A 476 12.74 -8.84 12.58
N THR A 477 12.30 -9.99 12.08
CA THR A 477 12.54 -10.41 10.69
C THR A 477 11.22 -10.59 9.94
N GLN A 478 11.06 -9.90 8.81
CA GLN A 478 10.03 -10.23 7.83
C GLN A 478 10.63 -11.10 6.74
N ALA A 479 10.18 -12.34 6.64
CA ALA A 479 10.58 -13.24 5.56
C ALA A 479 9.76 -12.92 4.29
N MET A 480 10.41 -12.39 3.25
CA MET A 480 9.78 -12.13 1.95
C MET A 480 10.07 -13.26 0.96
N GLY A 481 9.00 -13.90 0.45
CA GLY A 481 9.08 -15.05 -0.44
C GLY A 481 8.26 -14.88 -1.71
N ILE A 482 8.56 -15.71 -2.71
CA ILE A 482 7.88 -15.73 -4.02
C ILE A 482 7.49 -17.17 -4.35
N LEU A 483 6.21 -17.39 -4.61
CA LEU A 483 5.70 -18.62 -5.24
C LEU A 483 5.42 -18.39 -6.72
N GLY A 484 5.39 -19.48 -7.49
CA GLY A 484 5.07 -19.48 -8.91
C GLY A 484 6.27 -19.21 -9.82
N PHE A 485 7.49 -19.49 -9.37
CA PHE A 485 8.67 -19.32 -10.23
C PHE A 485 8.63 -20.33 -11.41
N PRO A 486 9.12 -19.99 -12.62
CA PRO A 486 9.17 -20.93 -13.74
C PRO A 486 9.93 -22.21 -13.37
N GLY A 487 9.36 -23.37 -13.64
CA GLY A 487 9.93 -24.67 -13.26
C GLY A 487 9.67 -25.08 -11.79
N GLU A 488 9.06 -24.24 -10.98
CA GLU A 488 8.67 -24.57 -9.60
C GLU A 488 7.52 -25.58 -9.60
N THR A 489 7.72 -26.69 -8.89
CA THR A 489 6.71 -27.73 -8.71
C THR A 489 5.93 -27.51 -7.40
N HIS A 490 4.83 -28.25 -7.21
CA HIS A 490 4.13 -28.25 -5.92
C HIS A 490 5.05 -28.65 -4.76
N TYR A 491 5.95 -29.63 -4.98
CA TYR A 491 6.93 -30.04 -3.97
C TYR A 491 7.92 -28.92 -3.61
N ASP A 492 8.38 -28.14 -4.60
CA ASP A 492 9.28 -27.00 -4.36
C ASP A 492 8.57 -25.91 -3.53
N GLY A 493 7.31 -25.60 -3.85
CA GLY A 493 6.48 -24.68 -3.06
C GLY A 493 6.18 -25.19 -1.65
N GLU A 494 5.96 -26.50 -1.50
CA GLU A 494 5.81 -27.18 -0.22
C GLU A 494 7.03 -27.01 0.69
N MET A 495 8.25 -27.08 0.14
CA MET A 495 9.49 -26.82 0.88
C MET A 495 9.56 -25.36 1.38
N THR A 496 9.03 -24.42 0.60
CA THR A 496 8.93 -23.01 0.99
C THR A 496 7.97 -22.82 2.17
N VAL A 497 6.78 -23.43 2.13
CA VAL A 497 5.83 -23.35 3.25
C VAL A 497 6.38 -24.06 4.49
N ARG A 498 6.97 -25.25 4.34
CA ARG A 498 7.61 -25.98 5.46
C ARG A 498 8.73 -25.19 6.11
N PHE A 499 9.56 -24.50 5.32
CA PHE A 499 10.61 -23.64 5.86
C PHE A 499 10.02 -22.58 6.81
N LEU A 500 8.90 -21.95 6.43
CA LEU A 500 8.25 -20.96 7.29
C LEU A 500 7.65 -21.59 8.55
N GLU A 501 6.99 -22.74 8.43
CA GLU A 501 6.43 -23.48 9.57
C GLU A 501 7.52 -23.93 10.56
N GLU A 502 8.63 -24.48 10.07
CA GLU A 502 9.76 -24.97 10.88
C GLU A 502 10.53 -23.86 11.59
N ASN A 503 10.50 -22.64 11.05
CA ASN A 503 11.19 -21.47 11.61
C ASN A 503 10.20 -20.43 12.15
N ALA A 504 8.94 -20.82 12.32
CA ALA A 504 7.89 -19.93 12.81
C ALA A 504 8.20 -19.38 14.20
N ASP A 505 9.05 -20.04 15.01
CA ASP A 505 9.51 -19.54 16.31
C ASP A 505 10.48 -18.34 16.20
N ARG A 506 11.19 -18.20 15.06
CA ARG A 506 12.27 -17.21 14.85
C ARG A 506 11.97 -16.17 13.78
N ILE A 507 10.87 -16.34 13.07
CA ILE A 507 10.39 -15.36 12.08
C ILE A 507 9.35 -14.46 12.75
N SER A 508 9.52 -13.15 12.64
CA SER A 508 8.59 -12.18 13.26
C SER A 508 7.31 -12.05 12.46
N TYR A 509 7.44 -12.13 11.13
CA TYR A 509 6.33 -12.16 10.18
C TYR A 509 6.82 -12.62 8.80
N TYR A 510 5.92 -12.92 7.86
CA TYR A 510 6.31 -13.24 6.48
C TYR A 510 5.31 -12.67 5.48
N VAL A 511 5.76 -12.44 4.26
CA VAL A 511 4.93 -12.10 3.10
C VAL A 511 5.32 -13.00 1.95
N ILE A 512 4.34 -13.68 1.38
CA ILE A 512 4.53 -14.50 0.19
C ILE A 512 3.77 -13.87 -0.96
N GLY A 513 4.53 -13.38 -1.93
CA GLY A 513 4.00 -12.89 -3.19
C GLY A 513 3.93 -14.00 -4.23
N LEU A 514 3.19 -13.73 -5.29
CA LEU A 514 3.27 -14.49 -6.53
C LEU A 514 4.23 -13.78 -7.49
N LEU A 515 5.02 -14.56 -8.22
CA LEU A 515 5.88 -14.02 -9.26
C LEU A 515 5.10 -13.25 -10.34
N MET A 516 5.56 -12.02 -10.57
CA MET A 516 5.28 -11.26 -11.80
C MET A 516 6.52 -11.25 -12.69
N VAL A 517 6.35 -11.45 -14.00
CA VAL A 517 7.44 -11.33 -14.99
C VAL A 517 7.48 -9.87 -15.44
N LEU A 518 8.20 -9.05 -14.68
CA LEU A 518 8.23 -7.60 -14.89
C LEU A 518 9.22 -7.22 -16.00
N PRO A 519 8.90 -6.25 -16.85
CA PRO A 519 9.84 -5.75 -17.85
C PRO A 519 11.15 -5.23 -17.24
N GLY A 520 12.26 -5.48 -17.93
CA GLY A 520 13.61 -5.26 -17.40
C GLY A 520 14.11 -6.33 -16.42
N SER A 521 13.34 -7.38 -16.12
CA SER A 521 13.87 -8.57 -15.45
C SER A 521 14.51 -9.52 -16.47
N LYS A 522 15.46 -10.37 -16.04
CA LYS A 522 16.04 -11.41 -16.92
C LYS A 522 14.97 -12.38 -17.43
N LEU A 523 13.92 -12.63 -16.62
CA LEU A 523 12.76 -13.43 -17.01
C LEU A 523 11.99 -12.83 -18.20
N TYR A 524 11.94 -11.51 -18.29
CA TYR A 524 11.31 -10.81 -19.41
C TYR A 524 12.24 -10.67 -20.61
N GLU A 525 13.54 -10.45 -20.38
CA GLU A 525 14.55 -10.31 -21.43
C GLU A 525 14.80 -11.61 -22.21
N ASP A 526 14.86 -12.75 -21.51
CA ASP A 526 15.11 -14.07 -22.12
C ASP A 526 14.15 -15.13 -21.52
N PRO A 527 12.84 -15.03 -21.81
CA PRO A 527 11.82 -15.88 -21.19
C PRO A 527 12.05 -17.37 -21.45
N GLN A 528 12.49 -17.74 -22.66
CA GLN A 528 12.69 -19.13 -23.06
C GLN A 528 13.78 -19.82 -22.24
N LYS A 529 14.86 -19.13 -21.90
CA LYS A 529 15.93 -19.64 -21.03
C LYS A 529 15.41 -20.06 -19.65
N TYR A 530 14.35 -19.43 -19.17
CA TYR A 530 13.72 -19.75 -17.89
C TYR A 530 12.49 -20.66 -18.04
N GLY A 531 12.24 -21.21 -19.23
CA GLY A 531 11.08 -22.08 -19.47
C GLY A 531 9.75 -21.34 -19.53
N ILE A 532 9.75 -20.03 -19.78
CA ILE A 532 8.55 -19.24 -20.05
C ILE A 532 8.24 -19.35 -21.55
N SER A 533 7.07 -19.90 -21.89
CA SER A 533 6.65 -20.15 -23.27
C SER A 533 6.02 -18.93 -23.94
N SER A 534 5.46 -17.99 -23.16
CA SER A 534 5.00 -16.71 -23.69
C SER A 534 4.91 -15.62 -22.62
N VAL A 535 5.11 -14.37 -23.04
CA VAL A 535 4.83 -13.14 -22.27
C VAL A 535 4.01 -12.25 -23.20
N THR A 536 2.81 -11.85 -22.77
CA THR A 536 1.85 -11.13 -23.62
C THR A 536 1.14 -10.02 -22.85
N PHE A 537 0.77 -8.98 -23.60
CA PHE A 537 -0.06 -7.86 -23.14
C PHE A 537 -1.46 -7.87 -23.80
N GLU A 538 -1.89 -8.99 -24.41
CA GLU A 538 -3.19 -9.10 -25.12
C GLU A 538 -4.39 -8.62 -24.30
N GLN A 539 -4.37 -8.79 -22.98
CA GLN A 539 -5.43 -8.36 -22.04
C GLN A 539 -5.05 -7.08 -21.27
N ASN A 540 -4.05 -6.35 -21.76
CA ASN A 540 -3.54 -5.13 -21.18
C ASN A 540 -3.41 -4.05 -22.26
N PRO A 541 -4.55 -3.53 -22.77
CA PRO A 541 -4.56 -2.52 -23.83
C PRO A 541 -3.83 -1.21 -23.44
N MET A 542 -3.73 -0.95 -22.13
CA MET A 542 -3.01 0.18 -21.56
C MET A 542 -1.48 -0.04 -21.53
N MET A 543 -0.99 -1.25 -21.83
CA MET A 543 0.43 -1.65 -21.76
C MET A 543 1.08 -1.35 -20.41
N THR A 544 0.34 -1.48 -19.30
CA THR A 544 0.90 -1.35 -17.95
C THR A 544 1.98 -2.43 -17.71
N PRO A 545 2.98 -2.22 -16.82
CA PRO A 545 4.18 -3.09 -16.70
C PRO A 545 3.93 -4.48 -16.10
N GLU A 546 2.70 -4.99 -16.15
CA GLU A 546 2.29 -6.28 -15.61
C GLU A 546 1.78 -7.21 -16.74
N PRO A 547 2.66 -7.86 -17.52
CA PRO A 547 2.23 -8.77 -18.57
C PRO A 547 1.62 -10.07 -18.02
N VAL A 548 0.89 -10.78 -18.88
CA VAL A 548 0.48 -12.17 -18.63
C VAL A 548 1.55 -13.09 -19.20
N TRP A 549 1.99 -14.09 -18.43
CA TRP A 549 3.00 -15.04 -18.87
C TRP A 549 2.54 -16.50 -18.72
N ARG A 550 3.09 -17.38 -19.55
CA ARG A 550 2.83 -18.83 -19.55
C ARG A 550 4.14 -19.62 -19.50
N SER A 551 4.07 -20.81 -18.94
CA SER A 551 5.17 -21.79 -18.90
C SER A 551 4.56 -23.19 -18.93
N ASP A 552 5.26 -24.11 -19.57
CA ASP A 552 4.83 -25.51 -19.69
C ASP A 552 5.06 -26.28 -18.38
N ILE A 553 5.99 -25.80 -17.54
CA ILE A 553 6.34 -26.39 -16.24
C ILE A 553 6.19 -25.30 -15.19
N ARG A 554 5.02 -25.25 -14.56
CA ARG A 554 4.75 -24.36 -13.41
C ARG A 554 3.82 -25.02 -12.42
N ILE A 555 3.90 -24.57 -11.17
CA ILE A 555 2.96 -24.96 -10.14
C ILE A 555 1.53 -24.62 -10.57
N SER A 556 0.62 -25.59 -10.41
CA SER A 556 -0.78 -25.41 -10.80
C SER A 556 -1.46 -24.40 -9.88
N ALA A 557 -2.46 -23.65 -10.39
CA ALA A 557 -3.22 -22.71 -9.57
C ALA A 557 -3.88 -23.38 -8.35
N LYS A 558 -4.32 -24.64 -8.50
CA LYS A 558 -4.83 -25.44 -7.38
C LYS A 558 -3.76 -25.64 -6.30
N ALA A 559 -2.57 -26.09 -6.69
CA ALA A 559 -1.46 -26.28 -5.76
C ALA A 559 -1.04 -24.98 -5.08
N VAL A 560 -0.99 -23.85 -5.81
CA VAL A 560 -0.73 -22.55 -5.20
C VAL A 560 -1.81 -22.20 -4.16
N ASN A 561 -3.08 -22.40 -4.47
CA ASN A 561 -4.17 -22.18 -3.52
C ASN A 561 -4.06 -23.10 -2.29
N ASP A 562 -3.67 -24.36 -2.46
CA ASP A 562 -3.46 -25.30 -1.35
C ASP A 562 -2.31 -24.83 -0.43
N LEU A 563 -1.24 -24.27 -1.01
CA LEU A 563 -0.13 -23.65 -0.25
C LEU A 563 -0.57 -22.37 0.47
N TYR A 564 -1.32 -21.48 -0.19
CA TYR A 564 -1.87 -20.28 0.46
C TYR A 564 -2.86 -20.64 1.58
N ASP A 565 -3.67 -21.69 1.42
CA ASP A 565 -4.54 -22.19 2.49
C ASP A 565 -3.73 -22.66 3.71
N ARG A 566 -2.50 -23.15 3.53
CA ARG A 566 -1.57 -23.48 4.63
C ARG A 566 -0.95 -22.25 5.24
N LEU A 567 -0.44 -21.33 4.42
CA LEU A 567 0.10 -20.05 4.87
C LEU A 567 -0.94 -19.29 5.69
N SER A 568 -2.21 -19.24 5.26
CA SER A 568 -3.27 -18.59 6.03
C SER A 568 -3.49 -19.21 7.43
N ARG A 569 -3.22 -20.51 7.61
CA ARG A 569 -3.26 -21.13 8.95
C ARG A 569 -2.07 -20.74 9.81
N LEU A 570 -0.90 -20.51 9.20
CA LEU A 570 0.27 -20.02 9.91
C LEU A 570 0.11 -18.53 10.28
N GLU A 571 -0.60 -17.74 9.47
CA GLU A 571 -0.98 -16.35 9.79
C GLU A 571 -1.82 -16.25 11.07
N ASP A 572 -2.58 -17.29 11.44
CA ASP A 572 -3.32 -17.35 12.72
C ASP A 572 -2.43 -17.40 13.97
N GLU A 573 -1.11 -17.45 13.82
CA GLU A 573 -0.15 -17.27 14.90
C GLU A 573 0.20 -15.80 15.15
N TYR A 574 -0.12 -14.91 14.22
CA TYR A 574 0.27 -13.51 14.24
C TYR A 574 -0.95 -12.59 14.39
N ALA A 575 -0.75 -11.46 15.07
CA ALA A 575 -1.68 -10.35 15.09
C ALA A 575 -1.39 -9.46 13.87
N ILE A 576 -2.18 -9.63 12.81
CA ILE A 576 -2.02 -8.92 11.55
C ILE A 576 -3.26 -8.05 11.35
N ASN A 577 -3.05 -6.80 10.99
CA ASN A 577 -4.09 -5.90 10.48
C ASN A 577 -3.81 -5.62 9.00
N ASP A 578 -4.85 -5.24 8.26
CA ASP A 578 -4.72 -4.90 6.85
C ASP A 578 -3.75 -3.71 6.67
N TYR A 579 -2.98 -3.69 5.58
CA TYR A 579 -2.07 -2.58 5.28
C TYR A 579 -2.84 -1.24 5.22
N PRO A 580 -2.34 -0.11 5.77
CA PRO A 580 -0.97 0.15 6.27
C PRO A 580 -0.80 -0.08 7.79
N TYR A 581 -1.66 -0.85 8.43
CA TYR A 581 -1.60 -1.06 9.88
C TYR A 581 -0.52 -2.08 10.29
N ALA A 582 -0.39 -2.33 11.59
CA ALA A 582 0.60 -3.24 12.16
C ALA A 582 0.35 -4.65 11.61
N GLY A 583 1.36 -5.17 10.91
CA GLY A 583 1.21 -6.39 10.13
C GLY A 583 2.22 -6.57 8.98
N ALA A 584 3.21 -5.68 8.80
CA ALA A 584 4.32 -5.83 7.87
C ALA A 584 5.50 -4.91 8.29
N LEU A 585 6.72 -5.13 7.79
CA LEU A 585 7.83 -4.16 7.98
C LEU A 585 7.78 -2.98 7.02
N SER A 586 7.06 -3.13 5.91
CA SER A 586 6.75 -2.03 5.00
C SER A 586 5.75 -1.01 5.59
N THR A 587 5.33 -1.17 6.85
CA THR A 587 4.51 -0.17 7.55
C THR A 587 5.27 0.41 8.72
N ASN A 588 5.19 1.73 8.90
CA ASN A 588 5.77 2.40 10.06
C ASN A 588 5.19 1.84 11.37
N HIS A 589 3.93 1.39 11.34
CA HIS A 589 3.29 0.77 12.49
C HIS A 589 3.94 -0.55 12.90
N GLY A 590 4.22 -1.46 11.96
CA GLY A 590 4.92 -2.70 12.27
C GLY A 590 6.29 -2.42 12.87
N PHE A 591 7.06 -1.55 12.21
CA PHE A 591 8.35 -1.08 12.72
C PHE A 591 8.29 -0.55 14.17
N LEU A 592 7.32 0.30 14.49
CA LEU A 592 7.14 0.85 15.83
C LEU A 592 6.75 -0.22 16.87
N TYR A 593 5.93 -1.20 16.49
CA TYR A 593 5.57 -2.33 17.35
C TYR A 593 6.77 -3.25 17.63
N PHE A 594 7.65 -3.48 16.66
CA PHE A 594 8.83 -4.34 16.83
C PHE A 594 9.86 -3.82 17.83
N ARG A 595 9.73 -2.57 18.29
CA ARG A 595 10.47 -2.06 19.47
C ARG A 595 10.18 -2.85 20.75
N LEU A 596 9.02 -3.51 20.82
CA LEU A 596 8.63 -4.36 21.93
C LEU A 596 9.22 -5.78 21.83
N GLY A 597 9.99 -6.07 20.78
CA GLY A 597 10.66 -7.35 20.55
C GLY A 597 10.13 -8.09 19.31
N PRO A 598 10.91 -9.06 18.79
CA PRO A 598 10.66 -9.71 17.51
C PRO A 598 9.42 -10.62 17.50
N ASP A 599 8.89 -11.01 18.64
CA ASP A 599 7.74 -11.90 18.82
C ASP A 599 6.44 -11.16 19.23
N ILE A 600 6.44 -9.83 19.25
CA ILE A 600 5.31 -9.01 19.72
C ILE A 600 3.99 -9.36 19.06
N LEU A 601 3.96 -9.57 17.74
CA LEU A 601 2.73 -9.90 17.02
C LEU A 601 2.14 -11.26 17.46
N LYS A 602 2.99 -12.21 17.84
CA LYS A 602 2.56 -13.52 18.35
C LYS A 602 2.03 -13.40 19.78
N ARG A 603 2.70 -12.61 20.62
CA ARG A 603 2.23 -12.36 22.00
C ARG A 603 0.85 -11.72 22.00
N ILE A 604 0.64 -10.70 21.17
CA ILE A 604 -0.67 -10.06 20.99
C ILE A 604 -1.72 -11.08 20.58
N LYS A 605 -1.44 -11.91 19.56
CA LYS A 605 -2.38 -12.95 19.11
C LYS A 605 -2.69 -13.97 20.20
N GLN A 606 -1.70 -14.34 21.00
CA GLN A 606 -1.86 -15.25 22.11
C GLN A 606 -2.75 -14.64 23.19
N ASP A 607 -2.56 -13.36 23.52
CA ASP A 607 -3.39 -12.63 24.49
C ASP A 607 -4.85 -12.54 24.03
N GLU A 608 -5.09 -12.27 22.73
CA GLU A 608 -6.44 -12.32 22.14
C GLU A 608 -7.07 -13.72 22.28
N LYS A 609 -6.32 -14.79 21.96
CA LYS A 609 -6.80 -16.17 22.12
C LYS A 609 -7.18 -16.48 23.58
N GLN A 610 -6.35 -16.07 24.54
CA GLN A 610 -6.62 -16.28 25.96
C GLN A 610 -7.84 -15.50 26.45
N MET A 611 -8.02 -14.26 25.98
CA MET A 611 -9.22 -13.46 26.26
C MET A 611 -10.48 -14.17 25.77
N LEU A 612 -10.51 -14.62 24.51
CA LEU A 612 -11.66 -15.30 23.93
C LEU A 612 -12.00 -16.60 24.69
N LEU A 613 -10.99 -17.35 25.14
CA LEU A 613 -11.19 -18.53 25.98
C LEU A 613 -11.81 -18.17 27.35
N ARG A 614 -11.35 -17.09 27.99
CA ARG A 614 -11.93 -16.59 29.26
C ARG A 614 -13.39 -16.16 29.06
N LEU A 615 -13.68 -15.42 28.00
CA LEU A 615 -15.04 -15.02 27.64
C LEU A 615 -15.94 -16.22 27.39
N GLY A 616 -15.46 -17.24 26.66
CA GLY A 616 -16.19 -18.47 26.44
C GLY A 616 -16.58 -19.17 27.75
N ARG A 617 -15.65 -19.25 28.72
CA ARG A 617 -15.93 -19.80 30.05
C ARG A 617 -16.97 -18.98 30.82
N ILE A 618 -16.87 -17.64 30.79
CA ILE A 618 -17.82 -16.74 31.45
C ILE A 618 -19.23 -16.88 30.84
N LEU A 619 -19.31 -17.06 29.53
CA LEU A 619 -20.57 -17.25 28.81
C LEU A 619 -21.10 -18.69 28.88
N GLY A 620 -20.48 -19.59 29.66
CA GLY A 620 -20.95 -20.97 29.84
C GLY A 620 -20.69 -21.90 28.66
N ALA A 621 -19.78 -21.55 27.75
CA ALA A 621 -19.26 -22.50 26.76
C ALA A 621 -18.32 -23.49 27.48
N ASN A 622 -18.79 -24.73 27.69
CA ASN A 622 -18.00 -25.77 28.33
C ASN A 622 -16.72 -26.06 27.52
N GLY A 623 -15.56 -25.81 28.14
CA GLY A 623 -14.22 -26.03 27.59
C GLY A 623 -13.81 -27.50 27.34
N GLY A 624 -14.78 -28.41 27.13
CA GLY A 624 -14.56 -29.85 26.91
C GLY A 624 -14.90 -30.35 25.49
N GLN A 625 -15.51 -29.52 24.66
CA GLN A 625 -15.64 -29.76 23.22
C GLN A 625 -15.27 -28.48 22.48
N SER A 626 -14.03 -28.03 22.68
CA SER A 626 -13.32 -27.52 21.52
C SER A 626 -13.08 -28.72 20.62
N SER A 627 -14.12 -29.13 19.86
CA SER A 627 -13.81 -29.23 18.45
C SER A 627 -13.12 -27.89 18.18
N THR A 628 -11.89 -27.93 17.71
CA THR A 628 -11.57 -26.99 16.65
C THR A 628 -12.66 -27.24 15.60
N ALA A 629 -13.89 -26.74 15.84
CA ALA A 629 -14.78 -26.29 14.83
C ALA A 629 -13.82 -25.42 14.09
N LYS A 630 -13.30 -25.98 12.99
CA LYS A 630 -12.33 -25.33 12.13
C LYS A 630 -12.88 -23.92 12.11
N TYR A 631 -12.19 -22.99 12.76
CA TYR A 631 -12.48 -21.59 12.54
C TYR A 631 -12.14 -21.53 11.06
N LYS A 632 -13.15 -21.74 10.21
CA LYS A 632 -13.05 -21.39 8.82
C LYS A 632 -12.66 -19.95 8.94
N SER A 633 -11.46 -19.65 8.44
CA SER A 633 -10.97 -18.29 8.34
C SER A 633 -12.16 -17.36 8.13
N VAL A 634 -12.34 -16.44 9.07
CA VAL A 634 -13.35 -15.38 8.97
C VAL A 634 -12.76 -14.20 8.20
N VAL A 635 -11.53 -14.36 7.69
CA VAL A 635 -11.13 -13.74 6.42
C VAL A 635 -11.89 -14.53 5.36
N PRO A 636 -12.55 -13.89 4.38
CA PRO A 636 -12.94 -14.62 3.20
C PRO A 636 -11.75 -15.47 2.77
N LYS A 637 -12.00 -16.68 2.27
CA LYS A 637 -11.18 -17.07 1.13
C LYS A 637 -11.40 -15.92 0.14
N GLN A 638 -10.52 -14.93 0.13
CA GLN A 638 -10.14 -14.38 -1.14
C GLN A 638 -9.79 -15.67 -1.89
N LYS A 639 -10.65 -16.05 -2.84
CA LYS A 639 -10.08 -16.45 -4.10
C LYS A 639 -9.14 -15.29 -4.39
N LEU A 640 -7.86 -15.43 -4.07
CA LEU A 640 -6.85 -14.56 -4.59
C LEU A 640 -7.23 -14.46 -6.06
N PRO A 641 -7.55 -13.27 -6.57
CA PRO A 641 -7.68 -13.13 -7.99
C PRO A 641 -6.27 -13.32 -8.53
N TYR A 642 -5.91 -14.58 -8.81
CA TYR A 642 -5.59 -14.83 -10.19
C TYR A 642 -6.85 -14.53 -10.96
N THR A 643 -6.94 -13.30 -11.41
CA THR A 643 -7.82 -12.97 -12.52
C THR A 643 -7.26 -13.73 -13.72
N VAL A 644 -7.76 -14.94 -13.97
CA VAL A 644 -8.28 -15.19 -15.31
C VAL A 644 -9.34 -14.13 -15.49
N TYR A 645 -9.09 -13.16 -16.37
CA TYR A 645 -10.04 -12.08 -16.63
C TYR A 645 -11.40 -12.65 -17.01
N SER A 646 -12.35 -12.54 -16.09
CA SER A 646 -13.74 -12.31 -16.42
C SER A 646 -14.10 -10.94 -15.87
N SER A 647 -14.19 -9.96 -16.77
CA SER A 647 -14.75 -8.63 -16.49
C SER A 647 -16.02 -8.75 -15.64
N SER A 648 -16.16 -7.91 -14.62
CA SER A 648 -17.42 -7.76 -13.86
C SER A 648 -18.36 -6.72 -14.47
N PHE A 649 -18.05 -6.17 -15.65
CA PHE A 649 -18.96 -5.33 -16.42
C PHE A 649 -19.20 -5.95 -17.81
N PRO A 650 -20.46 -6.05 -18.27
CA PRO A 650 -20.70 -6.18 -19.69
C PRO A 650 -20.12 -4.93 -20.34
N LEU A 651 -19.07 -5.10 -21.15
CA LEU A 651 -18.83 -4.17 -22.24
C LEU A 651 -20.15 -4.10 -23.00
N GLY A 652 -20.67 -2.89 -23.16
CA GLY A 652 -21.86 -2.66 -23.95
C GLY A 652 -21.62 -3.12 -25.38
N GLU A 653 -21.95 -4.38 -25.67
CA GLU A 653 -22.47 -4.75 -26.96
C GLU A 653 -23.97 -4.78 -26.79
N THR A 654 -24.66 -3.86 -27.47
CA THR A 654 -26.06 -4.03 -27.82
C THR A 654 -26.24 -5.43 -28.38
N LEU A 655 -26.82 -6.34 -27.60
CA LEU A 655 -27.30 -7.61 -28.13
C LEU A 655 -28.42 -7.27 -29.13
N PRO A 656 -28.40 -7.83 -30.36
CA PRO A 656 -29.50 -7.66 -31.29
C PRO A 656 -30.79 -8.14 -30.63
N GLU A 657 -31.84 -7.31 -30.66
CA GLU A 657 -33.18 -7.70 -30.26
C GLU A 657 -33.56 -8.98 -31.02
N ASN A 658 -33.99 -10.02 -30.27
CA ASN A 658 -34.53 -11.32 -30.73
C ASN A 658 -33.62 -12.56 -30.71
N GLN A 659 -33.03 -12.91 -29.56
CA GLN A 659 -32.80 -14.33 -29.25
C GLN A 659 -33.27 -14.70 -27.84
N PRO A 660 -34.07 -15.78 -27.68
CA PRO A 660 -34.56 -16.22 -26.38
C PRO A 660 -33.42 -16.85 -25.56
N VAL A 661 -33.21 -16.34 -24.35
CA VAL A 661 -32.24 -16.91 -23.41
C VAL A 661 -32.80 -18.21 -22.85
N SER A 662 -32.12 -19.31 -23.14
CA SER A 662 -32.40 -20.64 -22.57
C SER A 662 -32.27 -20.62 -21.05
N SER A 663 -33.38 -20.89 -20.38
CA SER A 663 -33.51 -21.04 -18.93
C SER A 663 -32.94 -22.39 -18.49
N THR A 664 -31.66 -22.48 -18.14
CA THR A 664 -31.11 -23.40 -17.11
C THR A 664 -29.59 -23.23 -16.98
N VAL A 665 -29.14 -22.14 -16.33
CA VAL A 665 -27.85 -22.12 -15.63
C VAL A 665 -28.12 -21.53 -14.25
N LYS A 666 -28.13 -22.37 -13.21
CA LYS A 666 -28.09 -21.89 -11.83
C LYS A 666 -26.74 -21.20 -11.62
N ARG A 667 -26.72 -19.86 -11.71
CA ARG A 667 -25.57 -19.05 -11.33
C ARG A 667 -25.56 -18.98 -9.81
N GLU A 668 -24.64 -19.71 -9.18
CA GLU A 668 -24.32 -19.54 -7.78
C GLU A 668 -23.55 -18.22 -7.63
N TYR A 669 -24.11 -17.26 -6.88
CA TYR A 669 -23.45 -16.02 -6.53
C TYR A 669 -22.62 -16.21 -5.25
N LEU A 670 -21.36 -15.79 -5.26
CA LEU A 670 -20.51 -15.74 -4.06
C LEU A 670 -20.74 -14.40 -3.35
N VAL A 671 -21.45 -14.44 -2.21
CA VAL A 671 -21.54 -13.36 -1.22
C VAL A 671 -20.33 -13.43 -0.29
N ASP A 672 -19.75 -12.29 0.08
CA ASP A 672 -18.69 -12.17 1.08
C ASP A 672 -19.08 -12.90 2.39
N PRO A 673 -18.33 -13.92 2.86
CA PRO A 673 -18.66 -14.65 4.08
C PRO A 673 -18.42 -13.84 5.37
N VAL A 674 -17.79 -12.66 5.33
CA VAL A 674 -17.78 -11.71 6.46
C VAL A 674 -19.18 -11.13 6.72
N ASN A 675 -20.03 -11.14 5.68
CA ASN A 675 -21.41 -10.68 5.70
C ASN A 675 -22.38 -11.80 5.29
N MET A 676 -22.16 -13.04 5.72
CA MET A 676 -23.28 -13.97 5.75
C MET A 676 -24.23 -13.48 6.84
N PRO A 677 -25.47 -13.01 6.54
CA PRO A 677 -26.45 -12.89 7.59
C PRO A 677 -26.57 -14.29 8.19
N ILE A 678 -26.29 -14.41 9.48
CA ILE A 678 -26.87 -15.50 10.29
C ILE A 678 -28.34 -15.57 9.85
N PRO A 679 -28.96 -16.73 9.60
CA PRO A 679 -30.39 -16.80 9.31
C PRO A 679 -31.15 -16.13 10.46
N ILE A 680 -31.45 -14.85 10.27
CA ILE A 680 -32.08 -14.00 11.25
C ILE A 680 -33.54 -14.36 11.10
N ASN A 681 -34.05 -15.22 11.98
CA ASN A 681 -35.48 -15.47 12.02
C ASN A 681 -36.21 -14.12 12.16
N SER A 682 -37.49 -14.07 11.76
CA SER A 682 -38.28 -12.83 11.77
C SER A 682 -38.30 -12.12 13.14
N GLY A 683 -38.02 -12.84 14.23
CA GLY A 683 -37.81 -12.29 15.58
C GLY A 683 -36.51 -11.50 15.73
N LEU A 684 -35.39 -12.02 15.25
CA LEU A 684 -34.07 -11.38 15.33
C LEU A 684 -33.97 -10.16 14.37
N LEU A 685 -34.78 -10.11 13.29
CA LEU A 685 -34.79 -9.02 12.32
C LEU A 685 -35.61 -7.82 12.83
N LYS A 686 -36.69 -8.08 13.57
CA LYS A 686 -37.41 -7.08 14.38
C LYS A 686 -36.55 -6.54 15.53
N PHE A 687 -35.60 -7.32 16.01
CA PHE A 687 -34.68 -6.97 17.10
C PHE A 687 -33.57 -6.02 16.62
N LEU A 688 -32.94 -6.30 15.47
CA LEU A 688 -31.91 -5.42 14.88
C LEU A 688 -32.45 -4.05 14.48
N ARG A 689 -33.70 -3.97 13.98
CA ARG A 689 -34.36 -2.68 13.68
C ARG A 689 -34.65 -1.82 14.92
N ARG A 690 -34.52 -2.37 16.14
CA ARG A 690 -34.74 -1.65 17.41
C ARG A 690 -33.44 -1.28 18.13
N MET A 691 -32.29 -1.68 17.60
CA MET A 691 -30.98 -1.30 18.13
C MET A 691 -30.64 0.12 17.67
N ASP A 692 -31.24 1.09 18.33
CA ASP A 692 -30.78 2.48 18.31
C ASP A 692 -29.79 2.68 19.48
N GLY A 693 -28.76 3.50 19.26
CA GLY A 693 -27.56 3.73 20.07
C GLY A 693 -27.52 3.28 21.55
N HIS A 694 -26.39 2.64 21.91
CA HIS A 694 -25.86 2.47 23.27
C HIS A 694 -26.84 1.96 24.36
N ARG A 695 -27.01 0.64 24.52
CA ARG A 695 -27.56 0.07 25.77
C ARG A 695 -26.83 -1.17 26.26
N ASN A 696 -26.76 -1.25 27.59
CA ASN A 696 -26.16 -2.29 28.42
C ASN A 696 -26.66 -3.71 28.05
N LEU A 697 -25.73 -4.65 27.82
CA LEU A 697 -25.97 -6.05 27.43
C LEU A 697 -27.04 -6.74 28.30
N LYS A 698 -27.14 -6.35 29.57
CA LYS A 698 -28.14 -6.86 30.54
C LYS A 698 -29.59 -6.59 30.12
N ALA A 699 -29.87 -5.46 29.49
CA ALA A 699 -31.22 -5.11 29.00
C ALA A 699 -31.59 -5.88 27.72
N ILE A 700 -30.59 -6.30 26.94
CA ILE A 700 -30.73 -7.09 25.71
C ILE A 700 -31.11 -8.53 26.06
N LEU A 701 -30.44 -9.13 27.06
CA LEU A 701 -30.65 -10.51 27.49
C LEU A 701 -32.01 -10.75 28.17
N ILE A 702 -32.59 -9.75 28.84
CA ILE A 702 -33.90 -9.86 29.51
C ILE A 702 -35.07 -9.98 28.50
N LYS A 703 -34.90 -9.51 27.26
CA LYS A 703 -35.97 -9.50 26.25
C LYS A 703 -36.00 -10.71 25.32
N ILE A 704 -35.13 -11.71 25.54
CA ILE A 704 -35.00 -12.86 24.65
C ILE A 704 -35.18 -14.17 25.45
N PRO A 705 -36.43 -14.59 25.74
CA PRO A 705 -36.69 -15.89 26.36
C PRO A 705 -36.53 -17.06 25.37
N GLU A 706 -36.52 -16.80 24.05
CA GLU A 706 -36.73 -17.82 23.00
C GLU A 706 -35.45 -18.28 22.27
N VAL A 707 -34.29 -17.63 22.47
CA VAL A 707 -33.03 -18.05 21.84
C VAL A 707 -32.23 -18.89 22.83
N GLY A 708 -32.06 -20.18 22.52
CA GLY A 708 -31.34 -21.11 23.39
C GLY A 708 -29.87 -20.70 23.63
N PRO A 709 -29.27 -21.07 24.78
CA PRO A 709 -27.89 -20.69 25.15
C PRO A 709 -26.84 -21.03 24.08
N HIS A 710 -27.05 -22.12 23.35
CA HIS A 710 -26.17 -22.63 22.31
C HIS A 710 -26.10 -21.74 21.06
N GLN A 711 -27.08 -20.89 20.80
CA GLN A 711 -27.07 -19.90 19.70
C GLN A 711 -26.61 -18.52 20.17
N LEU A 712 -26.95 -18.17 21.42
CA LEU A 712 -26.65 -16.87 22.00
C LEU A 712 -25.15 -16.70 22.30
N VAL A 713 -24.50 -17.75 22.81
CA VAL A 713 -23.10 -17.70 23.24
C VAL A 713 -22.12 -17.49 22.07
N PRO A 714 -22.22 -18.23 20.94
CA PRO A 714 -21.39 -17.95 19.77
C PRO A 714 -21.62 -16.55 19.18
N PHE A 715 -22.85 -16.06 19.20
CA PHE A 715 -23.19 -14.71 18.72
C PHE A 715 -22.59 -13.62 19.62
N LEU A 716 -22.71 -13.76 20.94
CA LEU A 716 -22.08 -12.83 21.90
C LEU A 716 -20.55 -12.88 21.82
N LEU A 717 -19.96 -14.07 21.69
CA LEU A 717 -18.53 -14.22 21.43
C LEU A 717 -18.12 -13.56 20.12
N HIS A 718 -18.92 -13.67 19.07
CA HIS A 718 -18.68 -13.00 17.80
C HIS A 718 -18.71 -11.47 17.97
N LEU A 719 -19.75 -10.93 18.61
CA LEU A 719 -19.89 -9.49 18.86
C LEU A 719 -18.71 -8.94 19.70
N VAL A 720 -18.31 -9.65 20.76
CA VAL A 720 -17.18 -9.23 21.60
C VAL A 720 -15.84 -9.40 20.87
N SER A 721 -15.63 -10.48 20.10
CA SER A 721 -14.40 -10.68 19.29
C SER A 721 -14.23 -9.63 18.18
N ARG A 722 -15.33 -8.99 17.79
CA ARG A 722 -15.41 -7.91 16.82
C ARG A 722 -15.46 -6.53 17.49
N ASP A 723 -15.36 -6.47 18.82
CA ASP A 723 -15.44 -5.25 19.64
C ASP A 723 -16.72 -4.44 19.38
N LEU A 724 -17.79 -5.10 18.95
CA LEU A 724 -19.10 -4.49 18.66
C LEU A 724 -19.90 -4.23 19.94
N VAL A 725 -19.56 -4.91 21.03
CA VAL A 725 -20.17 -4.71 22.35
C VAL A 725 -19.13 -4.83 23.45
N GLU A 726 -19.20 -3.91 24.41
CA GLU A 726 -18.34 -3.87 25.60
C GLU A 726 -19.07 -4.48 26.80
N VAL A 727 -18.38 -5.32 27.59
CA VAL A 727 -18.94 -5.97 28.78
C VAL A 727 -18.20 -5.41 30.01
N PRO A 728 -18.81 -4.47 30.77
CA PRO A 728 -18.14 -3.83 31.90
C PRO A 728 -17.68 -4.86 32.96
N GLY A 729 -16.41 -4.76 33.40
CA GLY A 729 -15.80 -5.67 34.38
C GLY A 729 -14.93 -6.80 33.80
N LEU A 730 -14.67 -6.76 32.49
CA LEU A 730 -13.78 -7.60 31.67
C LEU A 730 -12.90 -6.70 30.80
#